data_AF-A0A1F3V9D0-F1
#
_entry.id   AF-A0A1F3V9D0-F1
#
_cell.length_a   1.000
_cell.length_b   1.000
_cell.length_c   1.000
_cell.angle_alpha   90.00
_cell.angle_beta   90.00
_cell.angle_gamma   90.00
#
_symmetry.space_group_name_H-M   'P 1'
#
loop_
_entity.id
_entity.type
_entity.pdbx_description
1 polymer ?
#
loop_
_entity_poly.entity_id
_entity_poly.type
_entity_poly.pdbx_seq_one_letter_code
_entity_poly.pdbx_strand_id
1 'polypeptide(L)'
;MIIYPAIVFCGGIAFPGIDEIFKKNNISVEYNQDSYKSFKDYVQLLMTESSVKKKQSAYNYAFTLLGDSYNPGLENENRYFKALRVIYAALADGQFEINPPNIAMVRLEMATQPKSFKQMDVDEIFKQIGLKKSVDEASFLYDTSSGTFVSNKHDLQHLTPEEISKLDIDPDHAWWNQVGKVTSWKNLEDWAEEIITKKIEKKLGSKIERYQISKFRKVLFLQKIKSSGTSPKAQAKDALAIEWKIKWGNEVQTEPVANRLYLALGAKYVDLVYANKRGQEGLTLILGDPSNEQRCDKEIASISFLRKCLIEDSPYRFDIFPFIFDQGIITEDNVDQVLRYLPETPVDKYQKDKLIGRQYVTFKESSVKLDADSIIKKIGPATTNLFEAQNDRALRGLFLYNLWISNTDAKEDNNKAVFLENFNSKSQYYIETQHDMGASFGPLGFPGLINELNIDKDFLKEKYFFKKIIFDTKFGYFPTSWKNASYSDFLWFAKKIASIPSKQIELIVASSKWPVHIQKVFSYKMIKRQHRIAEIFGVTSLLDLKNVPVPNIEIDLSTADKKIAAAMDFGFPPEKFVKILGQNNIEKDILVRDGLIITCDKSIINNLLEKFYYPTGLSRRIKRSDDDKPLDPCKMKFPW
;
A
#
# COMPACT_ATOMS: atom_id res chain seq x y z
N MET A 1 -19.80 18.49 17.70
CA MET A 1 -18.58 19.28 17.96
C MET A 1 -18.47 19.42 19.47
N ILE A 2 -17.75 18.52 20.14
CA ILE A 2 -17.55 18.54 21.60
C ILE A 2 -16.04 18.55 21.83
N ILE A 3 -15.59 19.59 22.53
CA ILE A 3 -14.21 19.90 22.87
C ILE A 3 -13.94 19.29 24.25
N TYR A 4 -12.83 18.60 24.42
CA TYR A 4 -12.24 18.31 25.74
C TYR A 4 -10.76 18.72 25.72
N PRO A 5 -10.30 19.59 26.64
CA PRO A 5 -8.89 19.85 26.85
C PRO A 5 -8.36 19.00 28.02
N ALA A 6 -7.14 18.49 27.88
CA ALA A 6 -6.34 18.07 29.03
C ALA A 6 -4.93 18.63 28.83
N ILE A 7 -4.63 19.69 29.58
CA ILE A 7 -3.30 20.27 29.74
C ILE A 7 -2.68 19.62 30.97
N VAL A 8 -1.50 19.01 30.83
CA VAL A 8 -0.67 18.59 31.97
C VAL A 8 0.76 19.12 31.73
N PHE A 9 1.25 19.90 32.69
CA PHE A 9 2.62 20.42 32.78
C PHE A 9 3.59 19.33 33.27
N CYS A 10 4.79 19.26 32.67
CA CYS A 10 6.07 18.81 33.26
C CYS A 10 7.17 19.34 32.30
N GLY A 11 8.24 20.05 32.69
CA GLY A 11 9.15 19.82 33.81
C GLY A 11 10.46 19.24 33.24
N GLY A 12 11.37 20.10 32.77
CA GLY A 12 12.61 19.68 32.11
C GLY A 12 13.57 19.00 33.07
N ILE A 13 14.04 17.80 32.70
CA ILE A 13 15.17 17.11 33.34
C ILE A 13 16.19 16.81 32.25
N ALA A 14 17.33 17.51 32.28
CA ALA A 14 18.50 17.14 31.52
C ALA A 14 19.19 15.95 32.22
N PHE A 15 19.49 14.89 31.47
CA PHE A 15 20.33 13.79 31.96
C PHE A 15 21.80 14.09 31.64
N PRO A 16 22.66 14.30 32.63
CA PRO A 16 24.10 14.36 32.42
C PRO A 16 24.62 12.97 32.01
N GLY A 17 25.46 12.89 30.97
CA GLY A 17 26.17 11.67 30.55
C GLY A 17 25.74 11.07 29.20
N ILE A 18 24.77 11.65 28.48
CA ILE A 18 24.36 11.10 27.17
C ILE A 18 25.37 11.40 26.06
N ASP A 19 26.03 12.57 26.13
CA ASP A 19 27.13 12.91 25.24
C ASP A 19 28.31 11.93 25.40
N GLU A 20 28.50 11.35 26.59
CA GLU A 20 29.48 10.30 26.81
C GLU A 20 29.09 8.98 26.16
N ILE A 21 27.80 8.62 26.09
CA ILE A 21 27.35 7.41 25.40
C ILE A 21 27.55 7.57 23.89
N PHE A 22 27.16 8.71 23.33
CA PHE A 22 27.38 8.99 21.90
C PHE A 22 28.87 9.04 21.55
N LYS A 23 29.68 9.74 22.35
CA LYS A 23 31.16 9.72 22.20
C LYS A 23 31.74 8.32 22.35
N LYS A 24 31.30 7.53 23.33
CA LYS A 24 31.79 6.16 23.57
C LYS A 24 31.48 5.20 22.43
N ASN A 25 30.38 5.41 21.72
CA ASN A 25 29.99 4.59 20.58
C ASN A 25 30.37 5.25 19.24
N ASN A 26 31.15 6.33 19.24
CA ASN A 26 31.53 7.10 18.05
C ASN A 26 30.34 7.60 17.21
N ILE A 27 29.21 7.85 17.85
CA ILE A 27 28.01 8.38 17.22
C ILE A 27 28.10 9.91 17.27
N SER A 28 28.37 10.54 16.12
CA SER A 28 28.43 12.00 16.00
C SER A 28 27.04 12.64 16.13
N VAL A 29 26.97 13.77 16.85
CA VAL A 29 25.77 14.63 16.93
C VAL A 29 25.68 15.59 15.73
N GLU A 30 26.80 15.86 15.06
CA GLU A 30 26.87 16.54 13.77
C GLU A 30 26.72 15.52 12.64
N TYR A 31 25.89 15.84 11.64
CA TYR A 31 25.38 14.80 10.75
C TYR A 31 26.14 14.68 9.42
N ASN A 32 26.74 13.52 9.20
CA ASN A 32 27.34 13.08 7.93
C ASN A 32 26.93 11.60 7.63
N GLN A 33 27.49 10.97 6.60
CA GLN A 33 27.15 9.58 6.22
C GLN A 33 27.39 8.60 7.38
N ASP A 34 28.44 8.85 8.15
CA ASP A 34 28.77 8.07 9.34
C ASP A 34 27.66 8.19 10.38
N SER A 35 26.91 9.29 10.43
CA SER A 35 25.78 9.50 11.34
C SER A 35 24.50 8.75 10.94
N TYR A 36 24.17 8.63 9.63
CA TYR A 36 23.05 7.78 9.18
C TYR A 36 23.37 6.31 9.40
N LYS A 37 24.58 5.92 8.98
CA LYS A 37 25.12 4.60 9.22
C LYS A 37 25.15 4.32 10.72
N SER A 38 25.60 5.28 11.54
CA SER A 38 25.56 5.19 13.00
C SER A 38 24.15 5.09 13.57
N PHE A 39 23.13 5.76 13.00
CA PHE A 39 21.75 5.61 13.48
C PHE A 39 21.17 4.25 13.11
N LYS A 40 21.37 3.80 11.86
CA LYS A 40 21.00 2.44 11.42
C LYS A 40 21.72 1.39 12.26
N ASP A 41 23.02 1.56 12.46
CA ASP A 41 23.87 0.72 13.29
C ASP A 41 23.49 0.81 14.76
N TYR A 42 23.02 1.97 15.26
CA TYR A 42 22.51 2.14 16.62
C TYR A 42 21.17 1.45 16.82
N VAL A 43 20.23 1.60 15.89
CA VAL A 43 18.96 0.85 15.92
C VAL A 43 19.24 -0.66 15.82
N GLN A 44 20.14 -1.06 14.93
CA GLN A 44 20.61 -2.44 14.82
C GLN A 44 21.24 -2.93 16.13
N LEU A 45 22.12 -2.13 16.73
CA LEU A 45 22.80 -2.41 17.99
C LEU A 45 21.78 -2.57 19.11
N LEU A 46 20.87 -1.60 19.30
CA LEU A 46 19.81 -1.65 20.30
C LEU A 46 18.97 -2.93 20.20
N MET A 47 18.76 -3.43 18.98
CA MET A 47 17.96 -4.62 18.71
C MET A 47 18.72 -5.92 18.94
N THR A 48 20.04 -5.90 18.72
CA THR A 48 20.93 -7.03 19.03
C THR A 48 21.44 -7.05 20.47
N GLU A 49 21.30 -5.93 21.19
CA GLU A 49 21.78 -5.74 22.55
C GLU A 49 20.93 -6.54 23.55
N SER A 50 21.53 -7.52 24.22
CA SER A 50 20.81 -8.33 25.23
C SER A 50 20.65 -7.60 26.57
N SER A 51 21.33 -6.47 26.78
CA SER A 51 21.27 -5.71 28.04
C SER A 51 19.98 -4.91 28.18
N VAL A 52 19.07 -5.40 29.03
CA VAL A 52 17.85 -4.71 29.46
C VAL A 52 18.13 -3.27 29.92
N LYS A 53 19.24 -3.03 30.63
CA LYS A 53 19.62 -1.70 31.13
C LYS A 53 19.87 -0.69 30.00
N LYS A 54 20.60 -1.07 28.95
CA LYS A 54 20.86 -0.16 27.82
C LYS A 54 19.60 0.14 27.01
N LYS A 55 18.74 -0.87 26.84
CA LYS A 55 17.41 -0.69 26.24
C LYS A 55 16.55 0.27 27.05
N GLN A 56 16.52 0.13 28.38
CA GLN A 56 15.82 1.05 29.28
C GLN A 56 16.39 2.48 29.21
N SER A 57 17.71 2.66 29.08
CA SER A 57 18.31 3.99 28.91
C SER A 57 17.91 4.65 27.59
N ALA A 58 17.95 3.91 26.47
CA ALA A 58 17.49 4.41 25.17
C ALA A 58 15.99 4.77 25.21
N TYR A 59 15.21 3.96 25.91
CA TYR A 59 13.79 4.18 26.12
C TYR A 59 13.50 5.44 26.96
N ASN A 60 14.19 5.62 28.09
CA ASN A 60 14.06 6.82 28.92
C ASN A 60 14.44 8.08 28.14
N TYR A 61 15.49 8.02 27.30
CA TYR A 61 15.87 9.11 26.42
C TYR A 61 14.78 9.44 25.40
N ALA A 62 14.16 8.43 24.79
CA ALA A 62 13.06 8.66 23.87
C ALA A 62 11.86 9.32 24.56
N PHE A 63 11.59 8.98 25.83
CA PHE A 63 10.58 9.70 26.61
C PHE A 63 10.97 11.14 26.92
N THR A 64 12.24 11.43 27.18
CA THR A 64 12.73 12.81 27.30
C THR A 64 12.49 13.56 25.99
N LEU A 65 12.84 12.97 24.84
CA LEU A 65 12.58 13.55 23.52
C LEU A 65 11.07 13.78 23.26
N LEU A 66 10.19 12.87 23.71
CA LEU A 66 8.74 13.08 23.64
C LEU A 66 8.29 14.23 24.54
N GLY A 67 8.77 14.30 25.78
CA GLY A 67 8.45 15.39 26.70
C GLY A 67 8.87 16.75 26.14
N ASP A 68 10.05 16.81 25.53
CA ASP A 68 10.58 18.03 24.89
C ASP A 68 9.81 18.41 23.63
N SER A 69 9.13 17.46 22.98
CA SER A 69 8.37 17.70 21.74
C SER A 69 7.00 18.36 21.94
N TYR A 70 6.55 18.59 23.18
CA TYR A 70 5.22 19.14 23.47
C TYR A 70 5.06 20.65 23.21
N ASN A 71 6.12 21.36 22.83
CA ASN A 71 6.02 22.75 22.37
C ASN A 71 5.87 22.80 20.83
N PRO A 72 5.08 23.72 20.26
CA PRO A 72 4.91 23.81 18.80
C PRO A 72 6.19 24.33 18.10
N GLY A 73 6.72 23.57 17.12
CA GLY A 73 7.87 23.94 16.29
C GLY A 73 8.44 22.77 15.46
N LEU A 74 9.11 23.04 14.33
CA LEU A 74 9.74 22.03 13.44
C LEU A 74 10.78 21.15 14.16
N GLU A 75 11.54 21.73 15.09
CA GLU A 75 12.49 20.95 15.92
C GLU A 75 11.78 19.92 16.81
N ASN A 76 10.53 20.17 17.18
CA ASN A 76 9.76 19.33 18.08
C ASN A 76 9.11 18.15 17.35
N GLU A 77 8.64 18.33 16.11
CA GLU A 77 8.28 17.20 15.23
C GLU A 77 9.48 16.25 15.03
N ASN A 78 10.69 16.80 14.88
CA ASN A 78 11.89 15.98 14.71
C ASN A 78 12.20 15.13 15.95
N ARG A 79 12.14 15.73 17.13
CA ARG A 79 12.33 15.01 18.41
C ARG A 79 11.25 13.96 18.62
N TYR A 80 10.00 14.27 18.26
CA TYR A 80 8.87 13.35 18.34
C TYR A 80 9.08 12.09 17.49
N PHE A 81 9.40 12.21 16.20
CA PHE A 81 9.58 11.02 15.35
C PHE A 81 10.85 10.23 15.69
N LYS A 82 11.94 10.91 16.08
CA LYS A 82 13.14 10.23 16.61
C LYS A 82 12.81 9.44 17.87
N ALA A 83 12.04 10.02 18.78
CA ALA A 83 11.55 9.35 19.97
C ALA A 83 10.68 8.15 19.63
N LEU A 84 9.71 8.31 18.71
CA LEU A 84 8.87 7.20 18.26
C LEU A 84 9.72 6.07 17.68
N ARG A 85 10.71 6.35 16.83
CA ARG A 85 11.59 5.31 16.27
C ARG A 85 12.34 4.54 17.36
N VAL A 86 12.88 5.23 18.36
CA VAL A 86 13.58 4.57 19.48
C VAL A 86 12.60 3.79 20.37
N ILE A 87 11.41 4.35 20.65
CA ILE A 87 10.35 3.68 21.42
C ILE A 87 9.88 2.43 20.69
N TYR A 88 9.52 2.53 19.42
CA TYR A 88 9.04 1.38 18.66
C TYR A 88 10.15 0.36 18.40
N ALA A 89 11.41 0.77 18.23
CA ALA A 89 12.54 -0.17 18.22
C ALA A 89 12.66 -0.93 19.54
N ALA A 90 12.55 -0.23 20.68
CA ALA A 90 12.57 -0.87 22.00
C ALA A 90 11.35 -1.80 22.21
N LEU A 91 10.15 -1.40 21.79
CA LEU A 91 8.91 -2.18 21.88
C LEU A 91 8.91 -3.42 20.98
N ALA A 92 9.52 -3.32 19.79
CA ALA A 92 9.58 -4.41 18.82
C ALA A 92 10.29 -5.65 19.37
N ASP A 93 11.10 -5.52 20.42
CA ASP A 93 11.80 -6.62 21.08
C ASP A 93 10.93 -7.42 22.07
N GLY A 94 9.69 -6.97 22.34
CA GLY A 94 8.72 -7.70 23.17
C GLY A 94 9.08 -7.79 24.66
N GLN A 95 10.16 -7.14 25.12
CA GLN A 95 10.59 -7.15 26.52
C GLN A 95 9.94 -6.08 27.40
N PHE A 96 9.18 -5.16 26.81
CA PHE A 96 8.55 -4.07 27.54
C PHE A 96 7.04 -4.05 27.24
N GLU A 97 6.22 -4.45 28.21
CA GLU A 97 4.79 -4.14 28.23
C GLU A 97 4.63 -2.71 28.73
N ILE A 98 4.51 -1.78 27.81
CA ILE A 98 4.26 -0.39 28.15
C ILE A 98 2.88 -0.10 27.60
N ASN A 99 1.99 0.41 28.45
CA ASN A 99 0.87 1.21 27.97
C ASN A 99 1.51 2.43 27.33
N PRO A 100 1.59 2.55 25.98
CA PRO A 100 2.01 3.81 25.41
C PRO A 100 1.11 4.88 26.06
N PRO A 101 1.65 6.04 26.46
CA PRO A 101 0.78 7.16 26.80
C PRO A 101 -0.25 7.28 25.68
N ASN A 102 -1.47 7.77 25.97
CA ASN A 102 -2.33 8.25 24.90
C ASN A 102 -1.57 9.39 24.22
N ILE A 103 -0.69 9.05 23.28
CA ILE A 103 0.05 9.98 22.45
C ILE A 103 -1.04 10.52 21.55
N ALA A 104 -1.67 11.59 22.03
CA ALA A 104 -2.60 12.36 21.23
C ALA A 104 -1.87 12.64 19.94
N MET A 105 -2.42 12.17 18.82
CA MET A 105 -1.91 12.48 17.48
C MET A 105 -1.56 13.96 17.47
N VAL A 106 -0.27 14.30 17.34
CA VAL A 106 0.12 15.67 17.05
C VAL A 106 -0.72 16.06 15.85
N ARG A 107 -1.59 17.04 16.06
CA ARG A 107 -2.59 17.44 15.08
C ARG A 107 -1.79 17.99 13.92
N LEU A 108 -1.58 17.15 12.90
CA LEU A 108 -0.97 17.54 11.65
C LEU A 108 -1.76 18.74 11.16
N GLU A 109 -1.16 19.93 11.25
CA GLU A 109 -1.68 21.05 10.48
C GLU A 109 -1.77 20.56 9.05
N MET A 110 -2.96 20.64 8.46
CA MET A 110 -3.13 20.42 7.04
C MET A 110 -2.34 21.52 6.35
N ALA A 111 -1.04 21.29 6.16
CA ALA A 111 -0.16 22.24 5.52
C ALA A 111 -0.77 22.60 4.18
N THR A 112 -0.92 23.89 3.92
CA THR A 112 -1.43 24.39 2.65
C THR A 112 -0.56 23.82 1.54
N GLN A 113 -1.18 22.99 0.70
CA GLN A 113 -0.43 22.25 -0.30
C GLN A 113 0.16 23.22 -1.32
N PRO A 114 1.46 23.12 -1.65
CA PRO A 114 1.96 23.82 -2.81
C PRO A 114 1.21 23.30 -4.05
N LYS A 115 0.40 24.14 -4.67
CA LYS A 115 -0.35 23.81 -5.92
C LYS A 115 0.56 23.70 -7.16
N SER A 116 1.87 23.83 -7.00
CA SER A 116 2.85 23.85 -8.09
C SER A 116 4.26 23.65 -7.56
N PHE A 117 5.12 23.03 -8.35
CA PHE A 117 6.57 23.10 -8.21
C PHE A 117 7.17 23.97 -9.33
N LYS A 118 8.30 24.61 -9.06
CA LYS A 118 9.01 25.40 -10.07
C LYS A 118 9.56 24.43 -11.13
N GLN A 119 9.13 24.58 -12.38
CA GLN A 119 9.69 23.82 -13.50
C GLN A 119 11.06 24.40 -13.79
N MET A 120 12.01 23.53 -14.07
CA MET A 120 13.28 23.95 -14.65
C MET A 120 13.08 24.11 -16.16
N ASP A 121 13.62 25.19 -16.73
CA ASP A 121 13.64 25.35 -18.20
C ASP A 121 14.38 24.16 -18.84
N VAL A 122 13.97 23.72 -20.03
CA VAL A 122 14.70 22.66 -20.76
C VAL A 122 16.16 23.07 -20.97
N ASP A 123 16.40 24.35 -21.25
CA ASP A 123 17.75 24.91 -21.37
C ASP A 123 18.49 24.98 -20.03
N GLU A 124 17.79 25.00 -18.90
CA GLU A 124 18.40 24.93 -17.56
C GLU A 124 18.78 23.50 -17.18
N ILE A 125 18.19 22.47 -17.81
CA ILE A 125 18.57 21.05 -17.61
C ILE A 125 20.00 20.79 -18.07
N PHE A 126 20.50 21.57 -19.03
CA PHE A 126 21.85 21.44 -19.59
C PHE A 126 22.81 22.52 -19.09
N LYS A 127 22.38 23.35 -18.15
CA LYS A 127 23.24 24.34 -17.50
C LYS A 127 23.71 23.80 -16.16
N GLN A 128 24.95 24.13 -15.83
CA GLN A 128 25.50 23.86 -14.50
C GLN A 128 24.61 24.50 -13.44
N ILE A 129 24.30 23.75 -12.39
CA ILE A 129 23.33 24.22 -11.38
C ILE A 129 23.90 25.36 -10.52
N GLY A 130 25.22 25.45 -10.42
CA GLY A 130 25.93 26.44 -9.61
C GLY A 130 25.80 26.21 -8.11
N LEU A 131 26.64 26.93 -7.36
CA LEU A 131 26.83 26.77 -5.92
C LEU A 131 25.52 26.81 -5.10
N LYS A 132 24.63 27.74 -5.46
CA LYS A 132 23.38 27.95 -4.72
C LYS A 132 22.40 26.79 -4.87
N LYS A 133 22.27 26.20 -6.06
CA LYS A 133 21.37 25.05 -6.25
C LYS A 133 22.01 23.76 -5.77
N SER A 134 23.35 23.68 -5.78
CA SER A 134 24.07 22.46 -5.40
C SER A 134 23.88 22.09 -3.92
N VAL A 135 23.73 23.07 -3.03
CA VAL A 135 23.43 22.82 -1.60
C VAL A 135 22.03 22.25 -1.37
N ASP A 136 21.08 22.53 -2.28
CA ASP A 136 19.69 22.06 -2.22
C ASP A 136 19.53 20.64 -2.79
N GLU A 137 20.53 20.11 -3.51
CA GLU A 137 20.51 18.73 -4.03
C GLU A 137 20.51 17.69 -2.90
N ALA A 138 20.08 16.47 -3.23
CA ALA A 138 20.14 15.35 -2.29
C ALA A 138 21.59 15.07 -1.85
N SER A 139 21.75 14.58 -0.62
CA SER A 139 23.03 14.12 -0.08
C SER A 139 23.30 12.66 -0.46
N PHE A 140 24.55 12.21 -0.28
CA PHE A 140 24.95 10.80 -0.43
C PHE A 140 24.64 10.20 -1.79
N LEU A 141 24.82 11.02 -2.84
CA LEU A 141 24.70 10.55 -4.21
C LEU A 141 25.87 9.62 -4.54
N TYR A 142 25.55 8.51 -5.18
CA TYR A 142 26.50 7.44 -5.50
C TYR A 142 26.75 7.40 -7.02
N ASP A 143 27.98 7.60 -7.43
CA ASP A 143 28.39 7.40 -8.81
C ASP A 143 28.68 5.93 -9.05
N THR A 144 27.78 5.26 -9.77
CA THR A 144 27.89 3.83 -10.10
C THR A 144 29.05 3.52 -11.03
N SER A 145 29.57 4.50 -11.77
CA SER A 145 30.70 4.30 -12.69
C SER A 145 32.05 4.29 -11.98
N SER A 146 32.25 5.20 -11.02
CA SER A 146 33.45 5.23 -10.18
C SER A 146 33.36 4.36 -8.94
N GLY A 147 32.14 3.95 -8.54
CA GLY A 147 31.90 3.19 -7.33
C GLY A 147 32.03 4.03 -6.04
N THR A 148 31.95 5.36 -6.14
CA THR A 148 32.20 6.28 -5.03
C THR A 148 31.00 7.19 -4.73
N PHE A 149 30.92 7.68 -3.50
CA PHE A 149 29.95 8.72 -3.13
C PHE A 149 30.48 10.11 -3.50
N VAL A 150 29.57 10.99 -3.91
CA VAL A 150 29.84 12.42 -3.99
C VAL A 150 29.94 12.96 -2.57
N SER A 151 31.17 13.16 -2.10
CA SER A 151 31.48 13.55 -0.72
C SER A 151 31.09 14.99 -0.39
N ASN A 152 31.05 15.89 -1.38
CA ASN A 152 30.77 17.30 -1.17
C ASN A 152 29.70 17.81 -2.16
N LYS A 153 28.62 18.41 -1.64
CA LYS A 153 27.57 19.03 -2.48
C LYS A 153 28.11 20.17 -3.36
N HIS A 154 29.24 20.76 -3.01
CA HIS A 154 29.92 21.74 -3.86
C HIS A 154 30.44 21.15 -5.16
N ASP A 155 30.75 19.85 -5.19
CA ASP A 155 31.22 19.18 -6.41
C ASP A 155 30.10 19.13 -7.47
N LEU A 156 28.84 19.10 -7.01
CA LEU A 156 27.66 19.11 -7.89
C LEU A 156 27.46 20.46 -8.61
N GLN A 157 28.13 21.55 -8.17
CA GLN A 157 27.89 22.89 -8.74
C GLN A 157 28.25 22.98 -10.22
N HIS A 158 29.18 22.14 -10.68
CA HIS A 158 29.66 22.07 -12.06
C HIS A 158 28.89 21.06 -12.91
N LEU A 159 27.98 20.31 -12.30
CA LEU A 159 27.15 19.34 -12.99
C LEU A 159 25.82 19.97 -13.40
N THR A 160 25.28 19.45 -14.48
CA THR A 160 23.93 19.71 -14.94
C THR A 160 22.93 18.83 -14.19
N PRO A 161 21.64 19.21 -14.10
CA PRO A 161 20.60 18.34 -13.54
C PRO A 161 20.54 16.95 -14.19
N GLU A 162 20.79 16.85 -15.51
CA GLU A 162 20.87 15.57 -16.22
C GLU A 162 22.02 14.71 -15.71
N GLU A 163 23.23 15.27 -15.53
CA GLU A 163 24.37 14.54 -14.97
C GLU A 163 24.13 14.12 -13.52
N ILE A 164 23.57 15.01 -12.70
CA ILE A 164 23.23 14.71 -11.29
C ILE A 164 22.18 13.60 -11.21
N SER A 165 21.23 13.54 -12.15
CA SER A 165 20.22 12.48 -12.21
C SER A 165 20.78 11.11 -12.61
N LYS A 166 22.01 11.04 -13.14
CA LYS A 166 22.70 9.77 -13.43
C LYS A 166 23.39 9.19 -12.19
N LEU A 167 23.69 10.03 -11.20
CA LEU A 167 24.08 9.55 -9.88
C LEU A 167 22.90 8.77 -9.28
N ASP A 168 23.20 7.79 -8.44
CA ASP A 168 22.20 6.94 -7.80
C ASP A 168 22.20 7.14 -6.28
N ILE A 169 21.40 6.36 -5.59
CA ILE A 169 21.43 6.21 -4.14
C ILE A 169 22.49 5.20 -3.71
N ASP A 170 22.76 5.18 -2.40
CA ASP A 170 23.56 4.16 -1.72
C ASP A 170 23.12 2.72 -2.13
N PRO A 171 24.04 1.81 -2.50
CA PRO A 171 23.72 0.39 -2.71
C PRO A 171 22.92 -0.27 -1.57
N ASP A 172 23.17 0.15 -0.33
CA ASP A 172 22.58 -0.39 0.90
C ASP A 172 21.41 0.48 1.43
N HIS A 173 20.87 1.37 0.60
CA HIS A 173 19.78 2.28 0.95
C HIS A 173 18.57 1.55 1.57
N ALA A 174 18.02 2.05 2.67
CA ALA A 174 16.98 1.32 3.42
C ALA A 174 15.66 1.13 2.63
N TRP A 175 15.31 2.08 1.78
CA TRP A 175 14.03 2.07 1.06
C TRP A 175 14.05 1.37 -0.29
N TRP A 176 15.17 1.47 -1.01
CA TRP A 176 15.17 1.35 -2.46
C TRP A 176 16.42 0.65 -2.95
N ASN A 177 16.27 -0.08 -4.04
CA ASN A 177 17.37 -0.65 -4.79
C ASN A 177 17.91 0.37 -5.80
N GLN A 178 19.20 0.27 -6.09
CA GLN A 178 19.80 1.02 -7.20
C GLN A 178 19.13 0.71 -8.53
N VAL A 179 19.27 1.62 -9.50
CA VAL A 179 18.78 1.46 -10.87
C VAL A 179 19.26 0.13 -11.45
N GLY A 180 18.35 -0.59 -12.11
CA GLY A 180 18.62 -1.92 -12.68
C GLY A 180 18.46 -3.10 -11.71
N LYS A 181 18.40 -2.88 -10.39
CA LYS A 181 18.08 -3.91 -9.39
C LYS A 181 16.61 -3.75 -8.97
N VAL A 182 15.78 -4.77 -9.21
CA VAL A 182 14.36 -4.74 -8.85
C VAL A 182 13.98 -6.01 -8.10
N THR A 183 13.35 -5.84 -6.93
CA THR A 183 12.70 -6.95 -6.23
C THR A 183 11.40 -7.28 -6.96
N SER A 184 11.33 -8.46 -7.59
CA SER A 184 10.09 -8.89 -8.23
C SER A 184 9.05 -9.30 -7.18
N TRP A 185 7.75 -9.22 -7.54
CA TRP A 185 6.68 -9.72 -6.66
C TRP A 185 6.87 -11.20 -6.31
N LYS A 186 7.30 -12.00 -7.29
CA LYS A 186 7.53 -13.43 -7.11
C LYS A 186 8.69 -13.71 -6.15
N ASN A 187 9.77 -12.92 -6.24
CA ASN A 187 10.89 -13.04 -5.31
C ASN A 187 10.45 -12.79 -3.86
N LEU A 188 9.56 -11.81 -3.65
CA LEU A 188 9.03 -11.49 -2.32
C LEU A 188 8.07 -12.58 -1.81
N GLU A 189 7.27 -13.18 -2.69
CA GLU A 189 6.45 -14.36 -2.35
C GLU A 189 7.32 -15.57 -1.98
N ASP A 190 8.31 -15.91 -2.81
CA ASP A 190 9.21 -17.05 -2.57
C ASP A 190 9.95 -16.90 -1.23
N TRP A 191 10.46 -15.70 -0.95
CA TRP A 191 11.07 -15.35 0.33
C TRP A 191 10.15 -15.63 1.51
N ALA A 192 8.93 -15.08 1.46
CA ALA A 192 7.98 -15.21 2.55
C ALA A 192 7.56 -16.67 2.74
N GLU A 193 7.29 -17.39 1.66
CA GLU A 193 6.94 -18.81 1.66
C GLU A 193 8.04 -19.67 2.27
N GLU A 194 9.31 -19.41 1.93
CA GLU A 194 10.46 -20.14 2.48
C GLU A 194 10.58 -19.92 3.99
N ILE A 195 10.53 -18.67 4.47
CA ILE A 195 10.64 -18.36 5.89
C ILE A 195 9.48 -18.95 6.67
N ILE A 196 8.25 -18.82 6.17
CA ILE A 196 7.06 -19.38 6.81
C ILE A 196 7.20 -20.91 6.91
N THR A 197 7.61 -21.58 5.84
CA THR A 197 7.83 -23.04 5.82
C THR A 197 8.79 -23.45 6.93
N LYS A 198 9.99 -22.85 6.97
CA LYS A 198 11.01 -23.14 7.99
C LYS A 198 10.48 -22.92 9.42
N LYS A 199 9.70 -21.86 9.64
CA LYS A 199 9.11 -21.55 10.95
C LYS A 199 8.06 -22.57 11.36
N ILE A 200 7.23 -23.06 10.43
CA ILE A 200 6.24 -24.08 10.72
C ILE A 200 6.91 -25.43 10.98
N GLU A 201 7.88 -25.85 10.15
CA GLU A 201 8.64 -27.10 10.35
C GLU A 201 9.31 -27.13 11.73
N LYS A 202 9.94 -26.03 12.13
CA LYS A 202 10.54 -25.89 13.47
C LYS A 202 9.51 -26.05 14.59
N LYS A 203 8.29 -25.54 14.40
CA LYS A 203 7.22 -25.60 15.40
C LYS A 203 6.55 -26.97 15.48
N LEU A 204 6.37 -27.64 14.34
CA LEU A 204 5.69 -28.93 14.25
C LEU A 204 6.63 -30.14 14.37
N GLY A 205 7.95 -29.93 14.33
CA GLY A 205 8.94 -31.00 14.45
C GLY A 205 8.95 -31.99 13.29
N SER A 206 8.29 -31.67 12.18
CA SER A 206 8.13 -32.51 11.01
C SER A 206 8.24 -31.69 9.74
N LYS A 207 8.67 -32.34 8.65
CA LYS A 207 8.68 -31.74 7.32
C LYS A 207 7.24 -31.60 6.85
N ILE A 208 6.87 -30.40 6.41
CA ILE A 208 5.53 -30.11 5.89
C ILE A 208 5.55 -29.92 4.38
N GLU A 209 4.37 -29.88 3.76
CA GLU A 209 4.21 -29.28 2.43
C GLU A 209 4.77 -27.84 2.46
N ARG A 210 5.54 -27.46 1.43
CA ARG A 210 6.04 -26.09 1.29
C ARG A 210 4.86 -25.11 1.37
N TYR A 211 5.01 -24.06 2.19
CA TYR A 211 4.01 -23.02 2.30
C TYR A 211 3.79 -22.34 0.95
N GLN A 212 2.55 -22.23 0.49
CA GLN A 212 2.17 -21.56 -0.75
C GLN A 212 1.14 -20.47 -0.46
N ILE A 213 1.54 -19.21 -0.56
CA ILE A 213 0.67 -18.05 -0.30
C ILE A 213 -0.57 -18.09 -1.20
N SER A 214 -0.41 -18.47 -2.46
CA SER A 214 -1.51 -18.55 -3.43
C SER A 214 -2.58 -19.60 -3.07
N LYS A 215 -2.22 -20.65 -2.33
CA LYS A 215 -3.09 -21.72 -1.85
C LYS A 215 -3.68 -21.38 -0.48
N PHE A 216 -2.83 -21.13 0.51
CA PHE A 216 -3.23 -21.04 1.92
C PHE A 216 -4.03 -19.78 2.27
N ARG A 217 -3.92 -18.71 1.47
CA ARG A 217 -4.76 -17.53 1.66
C ARG A 217 -6.23 -17.73 1.28
N LYS A 218 -6.59 -18.85 0.64
CA LYS A 218 -7.94 -19.09 0.11
C LYS A 218 -8.92 -19.61 1.14
N VAL A 219 -8.44 -20.24 2.21
CA VAL A 219 -9.27 -20.69 3.35
C VAL A 219 -8.70 -20.08 4.62
N LEU A 220 -9.44 -19.13 5.19
CA LEU A 220 -9.03 -18.42 6.40
C LEU A 220 -10.07 -18.61 7.50
N PHE A 221 -9.62 -18.58 8.75
CA PHE A 221 -10.41 -18.70 9.96
C PHE A 221 -10.48 -17.34 10.63
N LEU A 222 -11.68 -16.79 10.74
CA LEU A 222 -11.90 -15.49 11.36
C LEU A 222 -11.42 -15.51 12.82
N GLN A 223 -10.76 -14.44 13.25
CA GLN A 223 -10.36 -14.26 14.65
C GLN A 223 -11.14 -13.11 15.27
N LYS A 224 -11.00 -11.90 14.74
CA LYS A 224 -11.71 -10.72 15.27
C LYS A 224 -11.85 -9.61 14.25
N ILE A 225 -12.81 -8.72 14.48
CA ILE A 225 -12.91 -7.45 13.74
C ILE A 225 -11.88 -6.47 14.30
N LYS A 226 -11.19 -5.74 13.42
CA LYS A 226 -10.33 -4.65 13.89
C LYS A 226 -11.18 -3.41 14.11
N SER A 227 -11.07 -2.85 15.31
CA SER A 227 -11.67 -1.57 15.69
C SER A 227 -10.87 -0.35 15.23
N SER A 228 -9.71 -0.53 14.57
CA SER A 228 -8.81 0.56 14.19
C SER A 228 -8.55 0.65 12.69
N GLY A 229 -8.16 1.86 12.27
CA GLY A 229 -7.77 2.19 10.91
C GLY A 229 -8.81 3.02 10.17
N THR A 230 -8.87 2.81 8.85
CA THR A 230 -9.56 3.71 7.95
C THR A 230 -10.46 2.95 6.94
N SER A 231 -10.49 1.61 6.98
CA SER A 231 -11.31 0.72 6.12
C SER A 231 -11.78 -0.53 6.88
N PRO A 232 -12.93 -1.15 6.52
CA PRO A 232 -13.44 -2.35 7.19
C PRO A 232 -12.46 -3.50 7.03
N LYS A 233 -12.00 -4.04 8.16
CA LYS A 233 -10.93 -5.06 8.18
C LYS A 233 -11.07 -6.03 9.36
N ALA A 234 -10.62 -7.26 9.15
CA ALA A 234 -10.61 -8.33 10.15
C ALA A 234 -9.24 -8.99 10.24
N GLN A 235 -8.94 -9.59 11.39
CA GLN A 235 -7.85 -10.56 11.54
C GLN A 235 -8.37 -11.96 11.31
N ALA A 236 -7.58 -12.74 10.59
CA ALA A 236 -7.83 -14.15 10.36
C ALA A 236 -6.52 -14.94 10.43
N LYS A 237 -6.64 -16.25 10.49
CA LYS A 237 -5.51 -17.19 10.38
C LYS A 237 -5.76 -18.17 9.25
N ASP A 238 -4.74 -18.71 8.64
CA ASP A 238 -4.90 -19.90 7.83
C ASP A 238 -4.85 -21.18 8.69
N ALA A 239 -4.95 -22.33 8.03
CA ALA A 239 -4.93 -23.64 8.65
C ALA A 239 -3.59 -24.03 9.31
N LEU A 240 -2.52 -23.27 9.06
CA LEU A 240 -1.19 -23.43 9.66
C LEU A 240 -0.92 -22.35 10.72
N ALA A 241 -1.96 -21.62 11.11
CA ALA A 241 -1.94 -20.54 12.09
C ALA A 241 -1.11 -19.30 11.68
N ILE A 242 -0.86 -19.10 10.38
CA ILE A 242 -0.25 -17.88 9.86
C ILE A 242 -1.31 -16.78 9.81
N GLU A 243 -0.91 -15.58 10.22
CA GLU A 243 -1.84 -14.44 10.37
C GLU A 243 -2.07 -13.69 9.06
N TRP A 244 -3.32 -13.31 8.86
CA TRP A 244 -3.81 -12.60 7.69
C TRP A 244 -4.71 -11.44 8.12
N LYS A 245 -4.75 -10.39 7.29
CA LYS A 245 -5.74 -9.32 7.37
C LYS A 245 -6.66 -9.43 6.17
N ILE A 246 -7.96 -9.44 6.43
CA ILE A 246 -8.98 -9.36 5.41
C ILE A 246 -9.44 -7.90 5.34
N LYS A 247 -9.59 -7.35 4.14
CA LYS A 247 -10.18 -6.03 3.90
C LYS A 247 -11.36 -6.14 2.93
N TRP A 248 -12.31 -5.22 3.07
CA TRP A 248 -13.46 -5.06 2.18
C TRP A 248 -13.60 -3.61 1.72
N GLY A 249 -14.45 -3.39 0.71
CA GLY A 249 -14.79 -2.06 0.21
C GLY A 249 -13.72 -1.45 -0.71
N ASN A 250 -13.62 -0.13 -0.68
CA ASN A 250 -13.04 0.64 -1.77
C ASN A 250 -11.54 0.42 -2.06
N GLU A 251 -10.79 -0.13 -1.10
CA GLU A 251 -9.33 -0.29 -1.18
C GLU A 251 -8.87 -1.66 -1.68
N VAL A 252 -9.79 -2.63 -1.86
CA VAL A 252 -9.41 -4.04 -2.06
C VAL A 252 -8.67 -4.29 -3.37
N GLN A 253 -8.98 -3.55 -4.43
CA GLN A 253 -8.33 -3.71 -5.74
C GLN A 253 -7.18 -2.73 -5.98
N THR A 254 -7.20 -1.56 -5.34
CA THR A 254 -6.20 -0.51 -5.55
C THR A 254 -4.88 -0.85 -4.86
N GLU A 255 -4.91 -1.32 -3.61
CA GLU A 255 -3.70 -1.59 -2.84
C GLU A 255 -2.77 -2.65 -3.51
N PRO A 256 -3.27 -3.80 -4.02
CA PRO A 256 -2.43 -4.76 -4.75
C PRO A 256 -1.69 -4.16 -5.95
N VAL A 257 -2.32 -3.22 -6.66
CA VAL A 257 -1.74 -2.55 -7.84
C VAL A 257 -0.70 -1.53 -7.42
N ALA A 258 -1.02 -0.67 -6.44
CA ALA A 258 -0.08 0.31 -5.91
C ALA A 258 1.19 -0.38 -5.37
N ASN A 259 1.03 -1.41 -4.54
CA ASN A 259 2.17 -2.14 -3.96
C ASN A 259 3.10 -2.75 -5.03
N ARG A 260 2.53 -3.27 -6.12
CA ARG A 260 3.31 -3.85 -7.22
C ARG A 260 4.00 -2.79 -8.08
N LEU A 261 3.37 -1.63 -8.30
CA LEU A 261 4.02 -0.50 -8.98
C LEU A 261 5.18 0.05 -8.15
N TYR A 262 5.02 0.13 -6.83
CA TYR A 262 6.07 0.53 -5.89
C TYR A 262 7.31 -0.37 -5.99
N LEU A 263 7.10 -1.70 -5.94
CA LEU A 263 8.15 -2.69 -6.16
C LEU A 263 8.79 -2.55 -7.54
N ALA A 264 8.00 -2.39 -8.60
CA ALA A 264 8.49 -2.27 -9.98
C ALA A 264 9.44 -1.09 -10.18
N LEU A 265 9.30 -0.02 -9.39
CA LEU A 265 10.19 1.13 -9.41
C LEU A 265 11.50 0.93 -8.65
N GLY A 266 11.62 -0.17 -7.90
CA GLY A 266 12.84 -0.56 -7.18
C GLY A 266 12.72 -0.56 -5.66
N ALA A 267 11.53 -0.37 -5.07
CA ALA A 267 11.37 -0.53 -3.63
C ALA A 267 11.87 -1.91 -3.15
N LYS A 268 12.51 -1.97 -1.98
CA LYS A 268 13.08 -3.23 -1.47
C LYS A 268 12.01 -4.20 -0.98
N TYR A 269 10.90 -3.67 -0.47
CA TYR A 269 9.81 -4.43 0.13
C TYR A 269 8.50 -3.67 -0.02
N VAL A 270 7.39 -4.39 0.11
CA VAL A 270 6.05 -3.84 0.33
C VAL A 270 5.19 -4.94 0.99
N ASP A 271 4.04 -4.57 1.56
CA ASP A 271 3.12 -5.57 2.06
C ASP A 271 2.58 -6.48 0.94
N LEU A 272 2.58 -7.79 1.20
CA LEU A 272 2.00 -8.79 0.30
C LEU A 272 0.46 -8.78 0.38
N VAL A 273 -0.16 -8.00 -0.52
CA VAL A 273 -1.61 -7.80 -0.62
C VAL A 273 -2.16 -8.37 -1.93
N TYR A 274 -3.33 -9.02 -1.81
CA TYR A 274 -3.98 -9.76 -2.89
C TYR A 274 -5.46 -9.43 -2.94
N ALA A 275 -5.94 -8.93 -4.08
CA ALA A 275 -7.36 -8.97 -4.39
C ALA A 275 -7.78 -10.41 -4.66
N ASN A 276 -8.91 -10.80 -4.09
CA ASN A 276 -9.47 -12.13 -4.27
C ASN A 276 -10.43 -12.16 -5.46
N LYS A 277 -10.50 -13.32 -6.11
CA LYS A 277 -11.60 -13.63 -7.02
C LYS A 277 -12.92 -13.72 -6.23
N ARG A 278 -14.03 -13.73 -6.95
CA ARG A 278 -15.34 -13.98 -6.38
C ARG A 278 -15.49 -15.42 -5.87
N GLY A 279 -16.25 -15.60 -4.80
CA GLY A 279 -16.67 -16.91 -4.31
C GLY A 279 -15.52 -17.78 -3.79
N GLN A 280 -15.71 -19.10 -3.82
CA GLN A 280 -14.75 -20.09 -3.32
C GLN A 280 -13.42 -20.12 -4.10
N GLU A 281 -13.34 -19.51 -5.29
CA GLU A 281 -12.07 -19.33 -6.04
C GLU A 281 -11.17 -18.25 -5.43
N GLY A 282 -11.76 -17.34 -4.66
CA GLY A 282 -11.06 -16.28 -3.95
C GLY A 282 -10.79 -16.65 -2.51
N LEU A 283 -11.73 -16.28 -1.63
CA LEU A 283 -11.63 -16.45 -0.18
C LEU A 283 -12.88 -17.14 0.35
N THR A 284 -12.67 -18.26 1.02
CA THR A 284 -13.62 -18.89 1.94
C THR A 284 -13.19 -18.52 3.36
N LEU A 285 -14.02 -17.75 4.06
CA LEU A 285 -13.82 -17.39 5.46
C LEU A 285 -14.66 -18.31 6.35
N ILE A 286 -14.00 -19.07 7.20
CA ILE A 286 -14.62 -19.94 8.20
C ILE A 286 -14.83 -19.15 9.48
N LEU A 287 -16.05 -19.20 10.00
CA LEU A 287 -16.44 -18.55 11.24
C LEU A 287 -16.07 -19.41 12.46
N GLY A 288 -16.18 -18.81 13.64
CA GLY A 288 -15.95 -19.43 14.93
C GLY A 288 -16.87 -20.64 15.20
N ASP A 289 -16.58 -21.33 16.29
CA ASP A 289 -17.39 -22.45 16.74
C ASP A 289 -18.73 -21.96 17.30
N PRO A 290 -19.89 -22.43 16.79
CA PRO A 290 -21.19 -22.03 17.33
C PRO A 290 -21.40 -22.45 18.79
N SER A 291 -20.62 -23.37 19.35
CA SER A 291 -20.68 -23.72 20.77
C SER A 291 -20.04 -22.67 21.68
N ASN A 292 -19.21 -21.79 21.14
CA ASN A 292 -18.49 -20.77 21.89
C ASN A 292 -19.33 -19.50 22.07
N GLU A 293 -19.08 -18.77 23.17
CA GLU A 293 -19.67 -17.45 23.39
C GLU A 293 -19.19 -16.45 22.32
N GLN A 294 -20.13 -15.83 21.61
CA GLN A 294 -19.85 -14.92 20.51
C GLN A 294 -19.46 -13.52 21.01
N ARG A 295 -18.31 -13.01 20.57
CA ARG A 295 -17.78 -11.67 20.85
C ARG A 295 -16.98 -11.12 19.68
N CYS A 296 -17.17 -9.85 19.33
CA CYS A 296 -16.55 -9.23 18.15
C CYS A 296 -15.01 -9.14 18.21
N ASP A 297 -14.46 -9.17 19.42
CA ASP A 297 -13.01 -9.15 19.70
C ASP A 297 -12.37 -10.54 19.84
N LYS A 298 -13.16 -11.63 19.82
CA LYS A 298 -12.69 -12.98 20.14
C LYS A 298 -13.25 -14.09 19.26
N GLU A 299 -14.57 -14.22 19.16
CA GLU A 299 -15.24 -15.36 18.52
C GLU A 299 -16.49 -14.91 17.76
N ILE A 300 -16.51 -15.10 16.45
CA ILE A 300 -17.64 -14.71 15.59
C ILE A 300 -18.08 -15.96 14.84
N ALA A 301 -19.13 -16.62 15.32
CA ALA A 301 -19.53 -17.96 14.85
C ALA A 301 -20.67 -17.96 13.83
N SER A 302 -21.33 -16.82 13.63
CA SER A 302 -22.47 -16.70 12.71
C SER A 302 -22.39 -15.45 11.85
N ILE A 303 -22.99 -15.52 10.66
CA ILE A 303 -23.00 -14.40 9.72
C ILE A 303 -23.79 -13.20 10.24
N SER A 304 -24.91 -13.44 10.93
CA SER A 304 -25.68 -12.37 11.58
C SER A 304 -24.83 -11.63 12.61
N PHE A 305 -24.04 -12.36 13.40
CA PHE A 305 -23.14 -11.76 14.38
C PHE A 305 -21.95 -11.06 13.73
N LEU A 306 -21.38 -11.60 12.65
CA LEU A 306 -20.35 -10.92 11.85
C LEU A 306 -20.84 -9.55 11.37
N ARG A 307 -22.05 -9.50 10.79
CA ARG A 307 -22.68 -8.24 10.37
C ARG A 307 -22.88 -7.29 11.54
N LYS A 308 -23.41 -7.79 12.67
CA LYS A 308 -23.57 -7.00 13.90
C LYS A 308 -22.25 -6.35 14.31
N CYS A 309 -21.16 -7.12 14.39
CA CYS A 309 -19.83 -6.61 14.74
C CYS A 309 -19.33 -5.53 13.77
N LEU A 310 -19.59 -5.68 12.47
CA LEU A 310 -19.14 -4.70 11.47
C LEU A 310 -20.00 -3.43 11.45
N ILE A 311 -21.28 -3.51 11.79
CA ILE A 311 -22.19 -2.36 11.84
C ILE A 311 -22.09 -1.61 13.19
N GLU A 312 -22.08 -2.34 14.30
CA GLU A 312 -22.22 -1.76 15.64
C GLU A 312 -20.87 -1.46 16.30
N ASP A 313 -19.91 -2.38 16.19
CA ASP A 313 -18.63 -2.30 16.93
C ASP A 313 -17.48 -1.76 16.08
N SER A 314 -17.64 -1.75 14.75
CA SER A 314 -16.65 -1.18 13.86
C SER A 314 -16.87 0.32 13.68
N PRO A 315 -15.82 1.16 13.72
CA PRO A 315 -15.96 2.61 13.51
C PRO A 315 -16.51 2.96 12.11
N TYR A 316 -16.53 2.02 11.17
CA TYR A 316 -17.02 2.23 9.79
C TYR A 316 -18.49 1.92 9.60
N ARG A 317 -19.15 1.25 10.56
CA ARG A 317 -20.55 0.81 10.45
C ARG A 317 -20.86 0.07 9.14
N PHE A 318 -19.94 -0.82 8.75
CA PHE A 318 -19.93 -1.43 7.42
C PHE A 318 -20.93 -2.58 7.32
N ASP A 319 -21.88 -2.48 6.39
CA ASP A 319 -22.77 -3.61 6.08
C ASP A 319 -22.09 -4.58 5.11
N ILE A 320 -21.72 -5.76 5.60
CA ILE A 320 -21.04 -6.80 4.82
C ILE A 320 -21.97 -7.54 3.86
N PHE A 321 -23.30 -7.56 4.08
CA PHE A 321 -24.23 -8.41 3.31
C PHE A 321 -24.21 -8.16 1.80
N PRO A 322 -24.16 -6.91 1.31
CA PRO A 322 -24.02 -6.64 -0.12
C PRO A 322 -22.78 -7.26 -0.76
N PHE A 323 -21.73 -7.52 0.03
CA PHE A 323 -20.45 -8.08 -0.41
C PHE A 323 -20.38 -9.61 -0.30
N ILE A 324 -21.34 -10.27 0.34
CA ILE A 324 -21.41 -11.73 0.43
C ILE A 324 -21.80 -12.30 -0.94
N PHE A 325 -21.03 -13.27 -1.42
CA PHE A 325 -21.34 -14.02 -2.63
C PHE A 325 -22.12 -15.28 -2.34
N ASP A 326 -21.66 -16.07 -1.37
CA ASP A 326 -22.26 -17.33 -0.95
C ASP A 326 -21.91 -17.60 0.52
N GLN A 327 -22.76 -18.35 1.21
CA GLN A 327 -22.60 -18.71 2.62
C GLN A 327 -23.34 -20.02 2.92
N GLY A 328 -22.88 -20.75 3.94
CA GLY A 328 -23.53 -21.98 4.34
C GLY A 328 -22.94 -22.58 5.60
N ILE A 329 -23.39 -23.79 5.90
CA ILE A 329 -22.84 -24.63 6.97
C ILE A 329 -21.94 -25.68 6.32
N ILE A 330 -20.79 -25.95 6.93
CA ILE A 330 -19.92 -27.05 6.52
C ILE A 330 -20.59 -28.37 6.95
N THR A 331 -20.86 -29.24 5.99
CA THR A 331 -21.46 -30.56 6.18
C THR A 331 -20.52 -31.63 5.67
N GLU A 332 -20.77 -32.89 6.02
CA GLU A 332 -20.00 -34.03 5.49
C GLU A 332 -20.01 -34.06 3.95
N ASP A 333 -21.14 -33.69 3.33
CA ASP A 333 -21.30 -33.69 1.87
C ASP A 333 -20.50 -32.59 1.15
N ASN A 334 -20.24 -31.45 1.82
CA ASN A 334 -19.64 -30.27 1.18
C ASN A 334 -18.24 -29.91 1.68
N VAL A 335 -17.75 -30.59 2.73
CA VAL A 335 -16.50 -30.24 3.41
C VAL A 335 -15.31 -30.21 2.46
N ASP A 336 -15.23 -31.17 1.53
CA ASP A 336 -14.13 -31.24 0.57
C ASP A 336 -14.17 -30.11 -0.46
N GLN A 337 -15.36 -29.65 -0.84
CA GLN A 337 -15.53 -28.52 -1.75
C GLN A 337 -15.17 -27.21 -1.05
N VAL A 338 -15.76 -26.95 0.12
CA VAL A 338 -15.58 -25.71 0.89
C VAL A 338 -14.13 -25.55 1.34
N LEU A 339 -13.50 -26.66 1.73
CA LEU A 339 -12.17 -26.70 2.32
C LEU A 339 -11.10 -27.28 1.37
N ARG A 340 -11.34 -27.25 0.06
CA ARG A 340 -10.43 -27.80 -0.97
C ARG A 340 -9.00 -27.26 -0.96
N TYR A 341 -8.77 -26.10 -0.33
CA TYR A 341 -7.43 -25.47 -0.22
C TYR A 341 -6.80 -25.62 1.16
N LEU A 342 -7.36 -26.44 2.06
CA LEU A 342 -6.67 -26.80 3.28
C LEU A 342 -5.34 -27.52 2.98
N PRO A 343 -4.30 -27.34 3.82
CA PRO A 343 -3.11 -28.16 3.79
C PRO A 343 -3.47 -29.62 4.11
N GLU A 344 -2.61 -30.55 3.69
CA GLU A 344 -2.73 -31.97 4.03
C GLU A 344 -2.68 -32.20 5.54
N THR A 345 -1.91 -31.38 6.26
CA THR A 345 -1.71 -31.48 7.71
C THR A 345 -2.01 -30.13 8.38
N PRO A 346 -3.29 -29.75 8.53
CA PRO A 346 -3.66 -28.54 9.25
C PRO A 346 -3.36 -28.69 10.75
N VAL A 347 -3.29 -27.58 11.49
CA VAL A 347 -3.28 -27.69 12.95
C VAL A 347 -4.59 -28.30 13.44
N ASP A 348 -4.55 -29.02 14.57
CA ASP A 348 -5.63 -29.90 15.05
C ASP A 348 -7.04 -29.28 14.99
N LYS A 349 -7.20 -28.07 15.53
CA LYS A 349 -8.48 -27.34 15.53
C LYS A 349 -9.03 -26.95 14.15
N TYR A 350 -8.25 -27.13 13.08
CA TYR A 350 -8.61 -26.84 11.70
C TYR A 350 -8.68 -28.11 10.83
N GLN A 351 -8.66 -29.30 11.44
CA GLN A 351 -8.97 -30.55 10.75
C GLN A 351 -10.44 -30.56 10.28
N LYS A 352 -10.71 -31.20 9.15
CA LYS A 352 -12.02 -31.15 8.46
C LYS A 352 -13.18 -31.61 9.35
N ASP A 353 -13.01 -32.67 10.11
CA ASP A 353 -14.00 -33.22 11.04
C ASP A 353 -14.37 -32.23 12.16
N LYS A 354 -13.41 -31.41 12.61
CA LYS A 354 -13.62 -30.34 13.62
C LYS A 354 -14.34 -29.11 13.07
N LEU A 355 -14.44 -29.00 11.74
CA LEU A 355 -15.04 -27.86 11.07
C LEU A 355 -16.48 -28.12 10.63
N ILE A 356 -16.96 -29.37 10.70
CA ILE A 356 -18.36 -29.71 10.45
C ILE A 356 -19.26 -28.94 11.43
N GLY A 357 -20.35 -28.38 10.91
CA GLY A 357 -21.30 -27.56 11.66
C GLY A 357 -20.94 -26.07 11.74
N ARG A 358 -19.72 -25.67 11.35
CA ARG A 358 -19.34 -24.25 11.32
C ARG A 358 -19.89 -23.55 10.08
N GLN A 359 -20.11 -22.24 10.20
CA GLN A 359 -20.51 -21.41 9.06
C GLN A 359 -19.29 -20.99 8.23
N TYR A 360 -19.48 -20.94 6.92
CA TYR A 360 -18.54 -20.33 5.99
C TYR A 360 -19.21 -19.20 5.20
N VAL A 361 -18.39 -18.28 4.72
CA VAL A 361 -18.80 -17.20 3.82
C VAL A 361 -17.73 -16.92 2.78
N THR A 362 -18.19 -16.60 1.57
CA THR A 362 -17.36 -16.15 0.47
C THR A 362 -17.84 -14.78 -0.02
N PHE A 363 -16.97 -14.06 -0.72
CA PHE A 363 -17.21 -12.66 -1.04
C PHE A 363 -17.26 -12.40 -2.54
N LYS A 364 -18.00 -11.36 -2.92
CA LYS A 364 -17.99 -10.79 -4.27
C LYS A 364 -16.66 -10.09 -4.55
N GLU A 365 -16.18 -9.36 -3.54
CA GLU A 365 -14.85 -8.77 -3.50
C GLU A 365 -14.31 -8.79 -2.07
N SER A 366 -13.01 -9.03 -1.97
CA SER A 366 -12.24 -8.87 -0.74
C SER A 366 -10.78 -8.78 -1.12
N SER A 367 -9.95 -8.31 -0.21
CA SER A 367 -8.51 -8.52 -0.30
C SER A 367 -7.98 -9.16 0.97
N VAL A 368 -6.87 -9.87 0.81
CA VAL A 368 -6.11 -10.44 1.91
C VAL A 368 -4.70 -9.91 1.88
N LYS A 369 -4.20 -9.58 3.06
CA LYS A 369 -2.83 -9.14 3.30
C LYS A 369 -2.19 -10.12 4.26
N LEU A 370 -1.02 -10.64 3.91
CA LEU A 370 -0.23 -11.43 4.84
C LEU A 370 0.17 -10.54 6.02
N ASP A 371 -0.18 -10.92 7.25
CA ASP A 371 0.34 -10.20 8.42
C ASP A 371 1.74 -10.74 8.70
N ALA A 372 2.70 -10.03 8.12
CA ALA A 372 4.07 -10.44 8.12
C ALA A 372 4.74 -10.41 9.51
N ASP A 373 4.03 -10.13 10.61
CA ASP A 373 4.61 -10.15 11.98
C ASP A 373 5.28 -11.47 12.35
N SER A 374 4.91 -12.56 11.69
CA SER A 374 5.57 -13.86 11.82
C SER A 374 6.94 -13.94 11.11
N ILE A 375 7.21 -13.07 10.14
CA ILE A 375 8.41 -13.10 9.27
C ILE A 375 9.19 -11.78 9.20
N ILE A 376 8.61 -10.68 9.66
CA ILE A 376 9.25 -9.37 9.80
C ILE A 376 9.12 -8.87 11.22
N LYS A 377 10.16 -8.23 11.74
CA LYS A 377 10.10 -7.51 13.01
C LYS A 377 9.81 -6.04 12.70
N LYS A 378 8.58 -5.58 12.98
CA LYS A 378 8.19 -4.17 12.78
C LYS A 378 8.89 -3.30 13.83
N ILE A 379 9.58 -2.25 13.39
CA ILE A 379 10.37 -1.33 14.24
C ILE A 379 9.61 -0.02 14.46
N GLY A 380 8.46 0.19 13.79
CA GLY A 380 7.63 1.39 13.92
C GLY A 380 7.53 2.21 12.64
N PRO A 381 7.06 3.45 12.73
CA PRO A 381 6.94 4.33 11.57
C PRO A 381 8.31 4.78 11.06
N ALA A 382 8.42 4.89 9.75
CA ALA A 382 9.54 5.55 9.10
C ALA A 382 9.12 6.98 8.74
N THR A 383 9.97 7.96 9.00
CA THR A 383 9.64 9.36 8.82
C THR A 383 10.27 9.93 7.56
N THR A 384 9.44 10.65 6.83
CA THR A 384 9.69 11.38 5.59
C THR A 384 9.79 12.90 5.80
N ASN A 385 9.61 13.35 7.05
CA ASN A 385 9.69 14.75 7.45
C ASN A 385 11.03 15.16 8.07
N LEU A 386 11.79 14.21 8.63
CA LEU A 386 13.06 14.53 9.28
C LEU A 386 14.11 15.04 8.28
N PHE A 387 15.11 15.76 8.82
CA PHE A 387 16.23 16.31 8.05
C PHE A 387 16.95 15.26 7.19
N GLU A 388 17.02 14.00 7.64
CA GLU A 388 17.62 12.92 6.83
C GLU A 388 16.79 12.66 5.56
N ALA A 389 15.46 12.54 5.69
CA ALA A 389 14.55 12.32 4.58
C ALA A 389 14.51 13.49 3.59
N GLN A 390 14.73 14.71 4.09
CA GLN A 390 14.81 15.92 3.27
C GLN A 390 16.02 15.96 2.34
N ASN A 391 17.05 15.17 2.64
CA ASN A 391 18.26 15.04 1.83
C ASN A 391 18.33 13.68 1.09
N ASP A 392 17.35 12.81 1.29
CA ASP A 392 17.30 11.48 0.69
C ASP A 392 16.62 11.55 -0.70
N ARG A 393 17.38 11.22 -1.75
CA ARG A 393 16.90 11.26 -3.14
C ARG A 393 15.66 10.40 -3.37
N ALA A 394 15.61 9.20 -2.79
CA ALA A 394 14.48 8.29 -2.99
C ALA A 394 13.21 8.86 -2.36
N LEU A 395 13.31 9.42 -1.15
CA LEU A 395 12.18 10.03 -0.45
C LEU A 395 11.72 11.34 -1.07
N ARG A 396 12.65 12.16 -1.57
CA ARG A 396 12.35 13.36 -2.35
C ARG A 396 11.62 13.01 -3.65
N GLY A 397 12.09 11.99 -4.39
CA GLY A 397 11.47 11.51 -5.62
C GLY A 397 10.14 10.79 -5.42
N LEU A 398 9.86 10.26 -4.22
CA LEU A 398 8.65 9.52 -3.88
C LEU A 398 7.36 10.33 -4.08
N PHE A 399 7.46 11.66 -4.11
CA PHE A 399 6.38 12.54 -4.56
C PHE A 399 5.85 12.16 -5.94
N LEU A 400 6.73 11.92 -6.92
CA LEU A 400 6.33 11.65 -8.30
C LEU A 400 5.61 10.31 -8.42
N TYR A 401 5.99 9.31 -7.62
CA TYR A 401 5.26 8.05 -7.51
C TYR A 401 3.85 8.26 -6.93
N ASN A 402 3.73 8.91 -5.77
CA ASN A 402 2.44 9.16 -5.14
C ASN A 402 1.53 10.03 -6.03
N LEU A 403 2.13 10.95 -6.80
CA LEU A 403 1.45 11.70 -7.83
C LEU A 403 1.02 10.82 -9.00
N TRP A 404 1.86 9.91 -9.50
CA TRP A 404 1.54 8.98 -10.59
C TRP A 404 0.37 8.04 -10.26
N ILE A 405 0.26 7.61 -9.01
CA ILE A 405 -0.84 6.74 -8.56
C ILE A 405 -1.99 7.51 -7.92
N SER A 406 -1.93 8.83 -7.80
CA SER A 406 -2.90 9.64 -7.03
C SER A 406 -3.12 9.12 -5.60
N ASN A 407 -2.06 8.77 -4.88
CA ASN A 407 -2.18 8.34 -3.48
C ASN A 407 -2.49 9.55 -2.60
N THR A 408 -3.73 9.61 -2.10
CA THR A 408 -4.20 10.76 -1.33
C THR A 408 -3.93 10.64 0.17
N ASP A 409 -3.51 9.48 0.68
CA ASP A 409 -3.24 9.22 2.10
C ASP A 409 -1.76 8.84 2.33
N ALA A 410 -0.81 9.59 1.75
CA ALA A 410 0.62 9.31 1.87
C ALA A 410 1.25 9.83 3.19
N LYS A 411 0.54 9.71 4.32
CA LYS A 411 0.97 10.17 5.65
C LYS A 411 2.14 9.39 6.23
N GLU A 412 2.81 9.95 7.23
CA GLU A 412 3.93 9.31 7.96
C GLU A 412 3.58 7.93 8.51
N ASP A 413 2.37 7.75 9.06
CA ASP A 413 1.91 6.45 9.56
C ASP A 413 1.86 5.37 8.47
N ASN A 414 1.81 5.79 7.20
CA ASN A 414 1.82 4.93 6.03
C ASN A 414 3.25 4.63 5.55
N ASN A 415 4.25 4.92 6.37
CA ASN A 415 5.64 4.53 6.18
C ASN A 415 6.10 3.69 7.37
N LYS A 416 6.91 2.66 7.13
CA LYS A 416 7.35 1.70 8.16
C LYS A 416 8.83 1.39 8.07
N ALA A 417 9.45 1.22 9.22
CA ALA A 417 10.75 0.59 9.38
C ALA A 417 10.56 -0.87 9.83
N VAL A 418 11.23 -1.80 9.18
CA VAL A 418 11.15 -3.24 9.50
C VAL A 418 12.52 -3.91 9.39
N PHE A 419 12.72 -4.98 10.17
CA PHE A 419 13.80 -5.92 9.97
C PHE A 419 13.29 -7.14 9.21
N LEU A 420 13.99 -7.50 8.14
CA LEU A 420 13.77 -8.72 7.38
C LEU A 420 14.83 -9.75 7.75
N GLU A 421 14.43 -10.99 7.99
CA GLU A 421 15.38 -12.11 8.10
C GLU A 421 16.00 -12.37 6.72
N ASN A 422 17.34 -12.42 6.66
CA ASN A 422 18.06 -12.65 5.40
C ASN A 422 17.82 -14.08 4.87
N PHE A 423 17.74 -14.18 3.54
CA PHE A 423 17.52 -15.38 2.74
C PHE A 423 18.53 -16.50 3.04
N ASN A 424 19.80 -16.14 3.29
CA ASN A 424 20.92 -17.10 3.39
C ASN A 424 21.68 -17.05 4.72
N SER A 425 21.38 -16.10 5.61
CA SER A 425 22.05 -15.96 6.91
C SER A 425 21.05 -15.60 7.99
N LYS A 426 21.33 -15.95 9.25
CA LYS A 426 20.51 -15.51 10.40
C LYS A 426 20.59 -14.00 10.67
N SER A 427 21.28 -13.21 9.83
CA SER A 427 21.37 -11.76 10.01
C SER A 427 20.06 -11.10 9.55
N GLN A 428 19.57 -10.17 10.36
CA GLN A 428 18.45 -9.31 9.99
C GLN A 428 18.98 -8.10 9.22
N TYR A 429 18.25 -7.62 8.22
CA TYR A 429 18.58 -6.38 7.52
C TYR A 429 17.46 -5.35 7.68
N TYR A 430 17.87 -4.12 8.00
CA TYR A 430 16.98 -2.98 8.17
C TYR A 430 16.51 -2.46 6.81
N ILE A 431 15.21 -2.25 6.68
CA ILE A 431 14.60 -1.58 5.55
C ILE A 431 13.49 -0.63 6.00
N GLU A 432 13.16 0.29 5.12
CA GLU A 432 12.00 1.17 5.25
C GLU A 432 11.11 1.02 4.01
N THR A 433 9.80 1.26 4.15
CA THR A 433 8.82 1.06 3.06
C THR A 433 7.60 1.95 3.25
N GLN A 434 6.94 2.31 2.14
CA GLN A 434 5.57 2.80 2.17
C GLN A 434 4.58 1.61 2.25
N HIS A 435 3.45 1.77 2.93
CA HIS A 435 2.38 0.79 3.05
C HIS A 435 0.99 1.44 3.04
N ASP A 436 -0.06 0.61 3.10
CA ASP A 436 -1.48 1.03 3.11
C ASP A 436 -1.86 1.98 1.95
N MET A 437 -1.32 1.72 0.76
CA MET A 437 -1.51 2.54 -0.44
C MET A 437 -2.87 2.30 -1.13
N GLY A 438 -3.87 1.82 -0.40
CA GLY A 438 -5.22 1.56 -0.90
C GLY A 438 -5.97 2.84 -1.29
N ALA A 439 -5.65 3.98 -0.67
CA ALA A 439 -6.24 5.29 -0.93
C ALA A 439 -5.71 5.97 -2.22
N SER A 440 -5.56 5.18 -3.29
CA SER A 440 -4.93 5.56 -4.57
C SER A 440 -5.89 5.42 -5.75
N PHE A 441 -5.46 5.89 -6.92
CA PHE A 441 -6.13 5.71 -8.21
C PHE A 441 -7.50 6.40 -8.34
N GLY A 442 -7.68 7.51 -7.63
CA GLY A 442 -8.87 8.36 -7.71
C GLY A 442 -8.67 9.67 -6.96
N PRO A 443 -9.68 10.55 -6.92
CA PRO A 443 -9.62 11.77 -6.13
C PRO A 443 -9.74 11.46 -4.63
N LEU A 444 -9.47 12.48 -3.81
CA LEU A 444 -9.56 12.39 -2.35
C LEU A 444 -10.94 11.86 -1.91
N GLY A 445 -10.94 10.75 -1.17
CA GLY A 445 -12.15 10.10 -0.66
C GLY A 445 -12.80 9.08 -1.59
N PHE A 446 -12.30 8.91 -2.82
CA PHE A 446 -12.82 7.95 -3.80
C PHE A 446 -11.69 7.15 -4.46
N PRO A 447 -10.97 6.31 -3.72
CA PRO A 447 -9.87 5.53 -4.30
C PRO A 447 -10.39 4.60 -5.38
N GLY A 448 -9.64 4.42 -6.48
CA GLY A 448 -10.00 3.54 -7.59
C GLY A 448 -11.16 4.03 -8.46
N LEU A 449 -11.46 5.33 -8.47
CA LEU A 449 -12.40 5.94 -9.41
C LEU A 449 -11.73 6.21 -10.76
N ILE A 450 -11.55 5.14 -11.54
CA ILE A 450 -10.67 5.11 -12.71
C ILE A 450 -11.05 6.14 -13.78
N ASN A 451 -12.34 6.40 -14.02
CA ASN A 451 -12.76 7.40 -15.00
C ASN A 451 -12.23 8.80 -14.69
N GLU A 452 -12.14 9.16 -13.40
CA GLU A 452 -11.68 10.47 -12.92
C GLU A 452 -10.15 10.57 -12.79
N LEU A 453 -9.42 9.50 -13.12
CA LEU A 453 -7.97 9.60 -13.26
C LEU A 453 -7.63 10.45 -14.49
N ASN A 454 -7.15 11.66 -14.22
CA ASN A 454 -6.61 12.56 -15.23
C ASN A 454 -5.41 11.93 -15.95
N ILE A 455 -5.29 12.23 -17.23
CA ILE A 455 -4.20 11.81 -18.11
C ILE A 455 -3.68 13.02 -18.90
N ASP A 456 -2.56 12.85 -19.61
CA ASP A 456 -1.98 13.90 -20.48
C ASP A 456 -1.84 15.26 -19.76
N LYS A 457 -2.23 16.34 -20.43
CA LYS A 457 -2.13 17.70 -19.89
C LYS A 457 -3.03 17.90 -18.68
N ASP A 458 -4.10 17.14 -18.48
CA ASP A 458 -4.93 17.27 -17.28
C ASP A 458 -4.31 16.63 -16.04
N PHE A 459 -3.39 15.69 -16.24
CA PHE A 459 -2.62 15.11 -15.15
C PHE A 459 -1.46 16.02 -14.72
N LEU A 460 -0.61 16.43 -15.67
CA LEU A 460 0.54 17.32 -15.41
C LEU A 460 0.56 18.43 -16.46
N LYS A 461 0.41 19.68 -16.02
CA LYS A 461 0.37 20.88 -16.88
C LYS A 461 1.74 21.56 -16.88
N GLU A 462 2.21 21.95 -18.06
CA GLU A 462 3.31 22.90 -18.20
C GLU A 462 2.75 24.30 -18.38
N LYS A 463 3.21 25.27 -17.58
CA LYS A 463 2.97 26.68 -17.85
C LYS A 463 4.26 27.31 -18.35
N TYR A 464 4.44 27.31 -19.68
CA TYR A 464 5.63 27.87 -20.35
C TYR A 464 5.99 29.27 -19.85
N PHE A 465 5.01 30.18 -19.77
CA PHE A 465 5.26 31.57 -19.36
C PHE A 465 5.80 31.71 -17.93
N PHE A 466 5.44 30.80 -17.03
CA PHE A 466 5.87 30.85 -15.63
C PHE A 466 6.95 29.84 -15.29
N LYS A 467 7.33 28.97 -16.24
CA LYS A 467 8.19 27.81 -16.02
C LYS A 467 7.73 27.04 -14.77
N LYS A 468 6.51 26.49 -14.81
CA LYS A 468 5.93 25.72 -13.70
C LYS A 468 5.26 24.44 -14.18
N ILE A 469 5.57 23.34 -13.49
CA ILE A 469 4.82 22.10 -13.56
C ILE A 469 3.72 22.22 -12.53
N ILE A 470 2.48 22.16 -13.00
CA ILE A 470 1.30 22.21 -12.18
C ILE A 470 0.65 20.85 -12.18
N PHE A 471 0.34 20.39 -10.98
CA PHE A 471 -0.42 19.17 -10.73
C PHE A 471 -1.67 19.56 -9.95
N ASP A 472 -2.80 18.93 -10.28
CA ASP A 472 -4.10 19.20 -9.66
C ASP A 472 -4.50 18.13 -8.63
N THR A 473 -3.55 17.26 -8.27
CA THR A 473 -3.79 16.21 -7.28
C THR A 473 -3.75 16.81 -5.88
N LYS A 474 -4.81 16.59 -5.10
CA LYS A 474 -4.88 16.95 -3.69
C LYS A 474 -4.39 15.79 -2.83
N PHE A 475 -3.36 16.02 -2.03
CA PHE A 475 -2.92 15.06 -1.02
C PHE A 475 -3.58 15.35 0.33
N GLY A 476 -3.77 14.37 1.19
CA GLY A 476 -4.14 14.61 2.59
C GLY A 476 -2.96 15.12 3.42
N TYR A 477 -1.73 14.84 2.97
CA TYR A 477 -0.49 15.11 3.68
C TYR A 477 0.65 15.38 2.68
N PHE A 478 1.57 16.28 3.03
CA PHE A 478 2.67 16.70 2.17
C PHE A 478 4.01 16.73 2.94
N PRO A 479 4.81 15.64 2.88
CA PRO A 479 6.09 15.54 3.57
C PRO A 479 7.08 16.66 3.22
N THR A 480 7.96 17.02 4.15
CA THR A 480 9.02 18.00 3.91
C THR A 480 10.04 17.51 2.88
N SER A 481 10.33 16.21 2.82
CA SER A 481 11.16 15.62 1.76
C SER A 481 10.65 15.95 0.36
N TRP A 482 9.34 15.94 0.14
CA TRP A 482 8.74 16.28 -1.15
C TRP A 482 8.89 17.78 -1.47
N LYS A 483 8.89 18.64 -0.46
CA LYS A 483 9.07 20.09 -0.63
C LYS A 483 10.49 20.43 -1.10
N ASN A 484 11.46 19.62 -0.69
CA ASN A 484 12.87 19.83 -0.97
C ASN A 484 13.37 19.11 -2.22
N ALA A 485 12.50 18.36 -2.92
CA ALA A 485 12.90 17.65 -4.13
C ALA A 485 13.42 18.60 -5.21
N SER A 486 14.61 18.30 -5.73
CA SER A 486 15.21 19.03 -6.85
C SER A 486 14.65 18.52 -8.17
N TYR A 487 14.93 19.26 -9.24
CA TYR A 487 14.63 18.75 -10.58
C TYR A 487 15.39 17.45 -10.88
N SER A 488 16.64 17.34 -10.44
CA SER A 488 17.48 16.16 -10.62
C SER A 488 16.89 14.91 -9.94
N ASP A 489 16.28 15.06 -8.76
CA ASP A 489 15.58 13.95 -8.07
C ASP A 489 14.34 13.50 -8.83
N PHE A 490 13.52 14.44 -9.32
CA PHE A 490 12.36 14.11 -10.13
C PHE A 490 12.75 13.48 -11.47
N LEU A 491 13.82 13.94 -12.10
CA LEU A 491 14.34 13.36 -13.33
C LEU A 491 14.83 11.92 -13.11
N TRP A 492 15.59 11.68 -12.04
CA TRP A 492 16.01 10.32 -11.64
C TRP A 492 14.80 9.40 -11.44
N PHE A 493 13.76 9.88 -10.76
CA PHE A 493 12.55 9.09 -10.51
C PHE A 493 11.67 8.93 -11.76
N ALA A 494 11.60 9.95 -12.62
CA ALA A 494 10.89 9.91 -13.91
C ALA A 494 11.50 8.88 -14.84
N LYS A 495 12.84 8.75 -14.87
CA LYS A 495 13.54 7.68 -15.61
C LYS A 495 13.08 6.30 -15.16
N LYS A 496 12.95 6.07 -13.85
CA LYS A 496 12.42 4.80 -13.30
C LYS A 496 10.98 4.53 -13.73
N ILE A 497 10.10 5.54 -13.63
CA ILE A 497 8.70 5.41 -14.07
C ILE A 497 8.64 5.10 -15.57
N ALA A 498 9.34 5.88 -16.40
CA ALA A 498 9.36 5.71 -17.86
C ALA A 498 9.92 4.36 -18.31
N SER A 499 10.84 3.77 -17.53
CA SER A 499 11.48 2.48 -17.85
C SER A 499 10.62 1.25 -17.56
N ILE A 500 9.45 1.38 -16.91
CA ILE A 500 8.56 0.24 -16.67
C ILE A 500 7.87 -0.12 -17.99
N PRO A 501 8.05 -1.34 -18.53
CA PRO A 501 7.36 -1.73 -19.76
C PRO A 501 5.84 -1.67 -19.60
N SER A 502 5.14 -1.22 -20.63
CA SER A 502 3.68 -1.15 -20.68
C SER A 502 3.05 -2.51 -20.36
N LYS A 503 3.67 -3.60 -20.82
CA LYS A 503 3.21 -4.97 -20.50
C LYS A 503 3.29 -5.31 -19.02
N GLN A 504 4.31 -4.80 -18.32
CA GLN A 504 4.43 -4.97 -16.88
C GLN A 504 3.34 -4.19 -16.13
N ILE A 505 3.00 -2.97 -16.59
CA ILE A 505 1.88 -2.20 -16.02
C ILE A 505 0.56 -2.96 -16.20
N GLU A 506 0.29 -3.55 -17.36
CA GLU A 506 -0.89 -4.40 -17.58
C GLU A 506 -0.96 -5.59 -16.62
N LEU A 507 0.15 -6.32 -16.46
CA LEU A 507 0.23 -7.46 -15.55
C LEU A 507 0.00 -7.04 -14.08
N ILE A 508 0.55 -5.90 -13.69
CA ILE A 508 0.36 -5.32 -12.36
C ILE A 508 -1.11 -4.92 -12.17
N VAL A 509 -1.73 -4.25 -13.14
CA VAL A 509 -3.15 -3.88 -13.10
C VAL A 509 -4.04 -5.12 -13.04
N ALA A 510 -3.70 -6.22 -13.71
CA ALA A 510 -4.44 -7.48 -13.64
C ALA A 510 -4.45 -8.14 -12.24
N SER A 511 -3.59 -7.67 -11.32
CA SER A 511 -3.65 -8.08 -9.91
C SER A 511 -4.85 -7.51 -9.16
N SER A 512 -5.51 -6.46 -9.68
CA SER A 512 -6.76 -5.87 -9.16
C SER A 512 -7.94 -6.85 -9.16
N LYS A 513 -7.93 -7.83 -10.07
CA LYS A 513 -9.06 -8.74 -10.33
C LYS A 513 -10.37 -8.04 -10.72
N TRP A 514 -10.32 -6.78 -11.15
CA TRP A 514 -11.48 -6.14 -11.78
C TRP A 514 -11.88 -6.83 -13.09
N PRO A 515 -13.10 -6.62 -13.59
CA PRO A 515 -13.45 -6.98 -14.96
C PRO A 515 -12.41 -6.52 -15.99
N VAL A 516 -12.14 -7.35 -17.00
CA VAL A 516 -11.05 -7.14 -17.97
C VAL A 516 -11.14 -5.78 -18.68
N HIS A 517 -12.33 -5.30 -19.00
CA HIS A 517 -12.49 -3.99 -19.65
C HIS A 517 -12.10 -2.82 -18.72
N ILE A 518 -12.32 -2.92 -17.41
CA ILE A 518 -11.84 -1.93 -16.43
C ILE A 518 -10.32 -1.99 -16.34
N GLN A 519 -9.74 -3.19 -16.30
CA GLN A 519 -8.28 -3.36 -16.29
C GLN A 519 -7.65 -2.70 -17.51
N LYS A 520 -8.23 -2.88 -18.71
CA LYS A 520 -7.77 -2.22 -19.95
C LYS A 520 -7.80 -0.69 -19.85
N VAL A 521 -8.90 -0.10 -19.37
CA VAL A 521 -8.99 1.36 -19.17
C VAL A 521 -7.99 1.84 -18.13
N PHE A 522 -7.84 1.10 -17.03
CA PHE A 522 -6.92 1.46 -15.96
C PHE A 522 -5.46 1.40 -16.45
N SER A 523 -5.06 0.33 -17.14
CA SER A 523 -3.73 0.22 -17.77
C SER A 523 -3.49 1.36 -18.76
N TYR A 524 -4.45 1.64 -19.65
CA TYR A 524 -4.38 2.78 -20.58
C TYR A 524 -4.08 4.09 -19.85
N LYS A 525 -4.84 4.40 -18.79
CA LYS A 525 -4.64 5.64 -18.02
C LYS A 525 -3.30 5.67 -17.30
N MET A 526 -2.85 4.56 -16.71
CA MET A 526 -1.55 4.50 -16.03
C MET A 526 -0.38 4.70 -17.00
N ILE A 527 -0.45 4.07 -18.19
CA ILE A 527 0.56 4.24 -19.25
C ILE A 527 0.53 5.67 -19.79
N LYS A 528 -0.65 6.28 -20.00
CA LYS A 528 -0.73 7.69 -20.43
C LYS A 528 -0.14 8.66 -19.40
N ARG A 529 -0.32 8.40 -18.11
CA ARG A 529 0.32 9.19 -17.05
C ARG A 529 1.84 8.98 -17.01
N GLN A 530 2.32 7.76 -17.23
CA GLN A 530 3.75 7.44 -17.39
C GLN A 530 4.33 8.21 -18.59
N HIS A 531 3.67 8.16 -19.74
CA HIS A 531 4.08 8.91 -20.94
C HIS A 531 4.13 10.41 -20.67
N ARG A 532 3.13 10.95 -19.97
CA ARG A 532 3.14 12.36 -19.61
C ARG A 532 4.31 12.72 -18.70
N ILE A 533 4.62 11.91 -17.70
CA ILE A 533 5.82 12.10 -16.86
C ILE A 533 7.06 12.08 -17.76
N ALA A 534 7.19 11.11 -18.65
CA ALA A 534 8.33 11.01 -19.55
C ALA A 534 8.46 12.22 -20.49
N GLU A 535 7.36 12.76 -20.98
CA GLU A 535 7.32 13.99 -21.79
C GLU A 535 7.80 15.21 -21.00
N ILE A 536 7.22 15.46 -19.81
CA ILE A 536 7.58 16.59 -18.94
C ILE A 536 9.07 16.61 -18.61
N PHE A 537 9.66 15.43 -18.38
CA PHE A 537 11.06 15.29 -17.96
C PHE A 537 12.01 14.97 -19.11
N GLY A 538 11.54 14.93 -20.36
CA GLY A 538 12.38 14.72 -21.54
C GLY A 538 13.00 13.31 -21.65
N VAL A 539 12.34 12.29 -21.10
CA VAL A 539 12.82 10.89 -21.05
C VAL A 539 11.94 9.92 -21.86
N THR A 540 11.29 10.42 -22.92
CA THR A 540 10.41 9.62 -23.79
C THR A 540 11.14 8.53 -24.57
N SER A 541 12.46 8.61 -24.70
CA SER A 541 13.29 7.56 -25.29
C SER A 541 13.30 6.25 -24.49
N LEU A 542 12.90 6.30 -23.22
CA LEU A 542 12.81 5.12 -22.34
C LEU A 542 11.47 4.37 -22.47
N LEU A 543 10.48 4.95 -23.15
CA LEU A 543 9.17 4.34 -23.31
C LEU A 543 9.22 3.19 -24.33
N ASP A 544 8.61 2.05 -23.99
CA ASP A 544 8.49 0.90 -24.90
C ASP A 544 7.44 1.12 -26.00
N LEU A 545 6.43 1.94 -25.71
CA LEU A 545 5.39 2.34 -26.66
C LEU A 545 5.48 3.83 -26.97
N LYS A 546 5.42 4.18 -28.26
CA LYS A 546 5.28 5.59 -28.68
C LYS A 546 3.83 6.08 -28.59
N ASN A 547 2.90 5.20 -28.93
CA ASN A 547 1.46 5.50 -28.96
C ASN A 547 0.72 4.48 -28.08
N VAL A 548 -0.14 4.98 -27.20
CA VAL A 548 -1.02 4.14 -26.37
C VAL A 548 -2.41 4.12 -27.02
N PRO A 549 -2.90 2.98 -27.50
CA PRO A 549 -4.21 2.92 -28.14
C PRO A 549 -5.31 3.23 -27.13
N VAL A 550 -6.23 4.11 -27.51
CA VAL A 550 -7.41 4.45 -26.70
C VAL A 550 -8.37 3.25 -26.74
N PRO A 551 -8.69 2.62 -25.59
CA PRO A 551 -9.53 1.44 -25.60
C PRO A 551 -10.98 1.82 -25.93
N ASN A 552 -11.57 1.05 -26.83
CA ASN A 552 -13.00 1.03 -27.13
C ASN A 552 -13.44 -0.44 -27.10
N ILE A 553 -14.47 -0.75 -26.34
CA ILE A 553 -14.91 -2.14 -26.11
C ILE A 553 -16.42 -2.19 -26.29
N GLU A 554 -16.83 -2.86 -27.36
CA GLU A 554 -18.21 -3.21 -27.67
C GLU A 554 -18.36 -4.73 -27.62
N ILE A 555 -19.45 -5.18 -27.01
CA ILE A 555 -19.84 -6.59 -26.95
C ILE A 555 -21.01 -6.78 -27.89
N ASP A 556 -20.83 -7.65 -28.86
CA ASP A 556 -21.87 -8.08 -29.77
C ASP A 556 -22.82 -9.05 -29.05
N LEU A 557 -24.11 -8.73 -29.05
CA LEU A 557 -25.19 -9.47 -28.43
C LEU A 557 -26.29 -9.81 -29.45
N SER A 558 -25.98 -9.82 -30.75
CA SER A 558 -26.94 -10.01 -31.84
C SER A 558 -27.57 -11.40 -31.89
N THR A 559 -26.92 -12.42 -31.31
CA THR A 559 -27.38 -13.83 -31.36
C THR A 559 -27.43 -14.45 -29.97
N ALA A 560 -28.20 -15.52 -29.80
CA ALA A 560 -28.28 -16.25 -28.53
C ALA A 560 -26.90 -16.76 -28.07
N ASP A 561 -26.11 -17.32 -29.00
CA ASP A 561 -24.77 -17.84 -28.69
C ASP A 561 -23.82 -16.74 -28.20
N LYS A 562 -23.84 -15.56 -28.84
CA LYS A 562 -23.04 -14.41 -28.39
C LYS A 562 -23.47 -13.91 -27.02
N LYS A 563 -24.78 -13.89 -26.73
CA LYS A 563 -25.31 -13.58 -25.40
C LYS A 563 -24.86 -14.60 -24.35
N ILE A 564 -24.86 -15.89 -24.69
CA ILE A 564 -24.37 -16.96 -23.80
C ILE A 564 -22.88 -16.81 -23.54
N ALA A 565 -22.07 -16.57 -24.58
CA ALA A 565 -20.64 -16.33 -24.44
C ALA A 565 -20.34 -15.13 -23.54
N ALA A 566 -21.02 -13.99 -23.76
CA ALA A 566 -20.91 -12.83 -22.90
C ALA A 566 -21.33 -13.14 -21.45
N ALA A 567 -22.42 -13.89 -21.25
CA ALA A 567 -22.82 -14.32 -19.92
C ALA A 567 -21.72 -15.12 -19.22
N MET A 568 -21.07 -16.06 -19.91
CA MET A 568 -19.96 -16.85 -19.38
C MET A 568 -18.75 -15.97 -19.05
N ASP A 569 -18.36 -15.07 -19.95
CA ASP A 569 -17.22 -14.16 -19.78
C ASP A 569 -17.36 -13.25 -18.55
N PHE A 570 -18.57 -12.77 -18.28
CA PHE A 570 -18.90 -11.94 -17.13
C PHE A 570 -19.39 -12.74 -15.91
N GLY A 571 -19.50 -14.06 -16.04
CA GLY A 571 -19.89 -14.98 -14.99
C GLY A 571 -21.36 -14.88 -14.56
N PHE A 572 -22.25 -14.42 -15.44
CA PHE A 572 -23.70 -14.37 -15.28
C PHE A 572 -24.38 -15.73 -15.59
N PRO A 573 -25.54 -16.04 -14.98
CA PRO A 573 -26.35 -17.18 -15.39
C PRO A 573 -26.84 -17.00 -16.85
N PRO A 574 -26.45 -17.88 -17.80
CA PRO A 574 -26.72 -17.66 -19.23
C PRO A 574 -28.19 -17.50 -19.57
N GLU A 575 -29.06 -18.38 -19.04
CA GLU A 575 -30.50 -18.33 -19.32
C GLU A 575 -31.14 -17.02 -18.87
N LYS A 576 -30.80 -16.55 -17.67
CA LYS A 576 -31.30 -15.28 -17.13
C LYS A 576 -30.79 -14.09 -17.94
N PHE A 577 -29.51 -14.12 -18.33
CA PHE A 577 -28.89 -13.07 -19.14
C PHE A 577 -29.53 -12.97 -20.52
N VAL A 578 -29.67 -14.10 -21.24
CA VAL A 578 -30.32 -14.17 -22.55
C VAL A 578 -31.77 -13.66 -22.47
N LYS A 579 -32.52 -14.08 -21.45
CA LYS A 579 -33.91 -13.64 -21.24
C LYS A 579 -34.00 -12.12 -21.09
N ILE A 580 -33.16 -11.52 -20.23
CA ILE A 580 -33.13 -10.06 -20.00
C ILE A 580 -32.83 -9.33 -21.31
N LEU A 581 -31.80 -9.77 -22.05
CA LEU A 581 -31.41 -9.11 -23.29
C LEU A 581 -32.45 -9.27 -24.41
N GLY A 582 -33.14 -10.42 -24.46
CA GLY A 582 -34.22 -10.69 -25.41
C GLY A 582 -35.43 -9.78 -25.18
N GLN A 583 -35.84 -9.58 -23.92
CA GLN A 583 -36.96 -8.70 -23.57
C GLN A 583 -36.72 -7.23 -23.92
N ASN A 584 -35.46 -6.81 -24.01
CA ASN A 584 -35.08 -5.41 -24.26
C ASN A 584 -34.56 -5.16 -25.69
N ASN A 585 -34.59 -6.18 -26.57
CA ASN A 585 -34.05 -6.12 -27.93
C ASN A 585 -32.62 -5.55 -28.02
N ILE A 586 -31.74 -5.97 -27.09
CA ILE A 586 -30.36 -5.48 -27.04
C ILE A 586 -29.47 -6.38 -27.91
N GLU A 587 -28.94 -5.79 -28.98
CA GLU A 587 -28.04 -6.47 -29.93
C GLU A 587 -26.56 -6.12 -29.73
N LYS A 588 -26.26 -5.06 -28.96
CA LYS A 588 -24.90 -4.65 -28.63
C LYS A 588 -24.86 -3.93 -27.30
N ASP A 589 -23.72 -4.01 -26.62
CA ASP A 589 -23.46 -3.25 -25.42
C ASP A 589 -22.06 -2.63 -25.44
N ILE A 590 -21.95 -1.37 -25.03
CA ILE A 590 -20.68 -0.63 -25.10
C ILE A 590 -20.17 -0.47 -23.68
N LEU A 591 -19.07 -1.14 -23.36
CA LEU A 591 -18.50 -1.15 -22.01
C LEU A 591 -17.49 -0.03 -21.82
N VAL A 592 -16.77 0.32 -22.90
CA VAL A 592 -15.74 1.36 -22.90
C VAL A 592 -15.84 2.16 -24.18
N ARG A 593 -15.82 3.49 -24.05
CA ARG A 593 -15.73 4.43 -25.16
C ARG A 593 -14.70 5.50 -24.83
N ASP A 594 -13.81 5.79 -25.77
CA ASP A 594 -12.81 6.86 -25.65
C ASP A 594 -11.97 6.78 -24.37
N GLY A 595 -11.62 5.56 -23.93
CA GLY A 595 -10.85 5.35 -22.72
C GLY A 595 -11.62 5.61 -21.41
N LEU A 596 -12.95 5.62 -21.48
CA LEU A 596 -13.85 5.76 -20.32
C LEU A 596 -14.77 4.54 -20.21
N ILE A 597 -14.91 4.05 -18.98
CA ILE A 597 -15.86 3.00 -18.62
C ILE A 597 -17.27 3.61 -18.73
N ILE A 598 -18.13 3.00 -19.53
CA ILE A 598 -19.52 3.45 -19.70
C ILE A 598 -20.29 3.18 -18.40
N THR A 599 -21.03 4.19 -17.96
CA THR A 599 -21.84 4.13 -16.74
C THR A 599 -22.95 3.08 -16.85
N CYS A 600 -23.35 2.55 -15.70
CA CYS A 600 -24.34 1.48 -15.58
C CYS A 600 -25.75 1.82 -16.13
N ASP A 601 -26.07 3.09 -16.41
CA ASP A 601 -27.33 3.52 -17.02
C ASP A 601 -27.29 3.44 -18.56
N LYS A 602 -26.10 3.28 -19.13
CA LYS A 602 -25.82 3.24 -20.56
C LYS A 602 -25.24 1.89 -21.03
N SER A 603 -24.83 1.02 -20.11
CA SER A 603 -24.39 -0.34 -20.40
C SER A 603 -25.13 -1.37 -19.56
N ILE A 604 -25.75 -2.34 -20.22
CA ILE A 604 -26.50 -3.41 -19.55
C ILE A 604 -25.55 -4.35 -18.80
N ILE A 605 -24.39 -4.68 -19.36
CA ILE A 605 -23.41 -5.54 -18.70
C ILE A 605 -22.84 -4.82 -17.47
N ASN A 606 -22.46 -3.54 -17.58
CA ASN A 606 -21.98 -2.80 -16.40
C ASN A 606 -23.07 -2.65 -15.34
N ASN A 607 -24.34 -2.48 -15.74
CA ASN A 607 -25.48 -2.52 -14.83
C ASN A 607 -25.57 -3.85 -14.07
N LEU A 608 -25.49 -4.95 -14.80
CA LEU A 608 -25.58 -6.30 -14.25
C LEU A 608 -24.38 -6.61 -13.34
N LEU A 609 -23.17 -6.19 -13.72
CA LEU A 609 -21.98 -6.32 -12.88
C LEU A 609 -22.14 -5.55 -11.57
N GLU A 610 -22.62 -4.30 -11.59
CA GLU A 610 -22.91 -3.54 -10.36
C GLU A 610 -23.98 -4.23 -9.51
N LYS A 611 -25.07 -4.68 -10.11
CA LYS A 611 -26.20 -5.27 -9.39
C LYS A 611 -25.87 -6.63 -8.78
N PHE A 612 -25.19 -7.50 -9.51
CA PHE A 612 -24.91 -8.86 -9.06
C PHE A 612 -23.60 -8.99 -8.30
N TYR A 613 -22.58 -8.23 -8.71
CA TYR A 613 -21.21 -8.44 -8.23
C TYR A 613 -20.61 -7.26 -7.49
N TYR A 614 -21.23 -6.07 -7.54
CA TYR A 614 -20.78 -4.89 -6.79
C TYR A 614 -19.26 -4.63 -6.90
N PRO A 615 -18.62 -4.70 -8.09
CA PRO A 615 -17.21 -4.36 -8.16
C PRO A 615 -17.11 -2.86 -7.86
N THR A 616 -16.41 -2.50 -6.79
CA THR A 616 -16.24 -1.10 -6.36
C THR A 616 -15.67 -0.17 -7.45
N GLY A 617 -15.15 -0.71 -8.56
CA GLY A 617 -14.62 0.05 -9.70
C GLY A 617 -15.62 0.50 -10.78
N LEU A 618 -16.91 0.13 -10.78
CA LEU A 618 -17.72 0.24 -12.02
C LEU A 618 -18.48 1.53 -12.32
N SER A 619 -18.97 2.33 -11.37
CA SER A 619 -19.37 3.72 -11.67
C SER A 619 -19.91 4.52 -10.49
N ARG A 620 -20.16 3.92 -9.33
CA ARG A 620 -20.54 4.66 -8.13
C ARG A 620 -19.74 4.15 -6.96
N ARG A 621 -18.77 4.95 -6.52
CA ARG A 621 -18.06 4.70 -5.27
C ARG A 621 -18.79 5.43 -4.16
N ILE A 622 -19.03 4.70 -3.09
CA ILE A 622 -19.46 5.31 -1.85
C ILE A 622 -18.29 6.18 -1.37
N LYS A 623 -18.57 7.43 -0.98
CA LYS A 623 -17.57 8.21 -0.26
C LYS A 623 -17.20 7.41 0.98
N ARG A 624 -15.93 7.39 1.35
CA ARG A 624 -15.48 6.72 2.58
C ARG A 624 -16.31 7.08 3.83
N SER A 625 -16.84 8.30 3.90
CA SER A 625 -17.71 8.77 4.98
C SER A 625 -19.11 8.15 5.00
N ASP A 626 -19.50 7.47 3.93
CA ASP A 626 -20.83 6.92 3.70
C ASP A 626 -20.77 5.39 3.51
N ASP A 627 -19.64 4.73 3.82
CA ASP A 627 -19.43 3.27 3.66
C ASP A 627 -20.50 2.40 4.39
N ASP A 628 -21.31 3.00 5.25
CA ASP A 628 -22.46 2.41 5.95
C ASP A 628 -23.75 2.36 5.10
N LYS A 629 -23.77 3.01 3.94
CA LYS A 629 -24.94 3.09 3.07
C LYS A 629 -24.79 2.15 1.87
N PRO A 630 -25.85 1.42 1.49
CA PRO A 630 -25.84 0.71 0.22
C PRO A 630 -25.66 1.72 -0.92
N LEU A 631 -24.93 1.31 -1.96
CA LEU A 631 -24.95 2.07 -3.21
C LEU A 631 -26.39 2.21 -3.68
N ASP A 632 -26.78 3.43 -4.04
CA ASP A 632 -28.05 3.63 -4.73
C ASP A 632 -28.12 2.62 -5.88
N PRO A 633 -29.24 1.94 -6.12
CA PRO A 633 -29.36 1.03 -7.25
C PRO A 633 -29.18 1.82 -8.55
N CYS A 634 -28.51 1.23 -9.53
CA CYS A 634 -28.37 1.89 -10.82
C CYS A 634 -29.74 1.92 -11.49
N LYS A 635 -30.32 3.11 -11.61
CA LYS A 635 -31.59 3.30 -12.32
C LYS A 635 -31.31 3.22 -13.82
N MET A 636 -31.44 2.02 -14.38
CA MET A 636 -31.50 1.90 -15.84
C MET A 636 -32.68 2.68 -16.39
N LYS A 637 -32.56 3.15 -17.63
CA LYS A 637 -33.70 3.64 -18.40
C LYS A 637 -34.71 2.53 -18.75
N PHE A 638 -34.33 1.25 -18.64
CA PHE A 638 -35.18 0.11 -18.95
C PHE A 638 -35.65 -0.59 -17.66
N PRO A 639 -36.97 -0.82 -17.49
CA PRO A 639 -37.49 -1.56 -16.35
C PRO A 639 -37.03 -3.02 -16.38
N TRP A 640 -36.76 -3.54 -15.20
CA TRP A 640 -36.33 -4.91 -14.94
C TRP A 640 -37.49 -5.89 -14.81
#